data_AF-A0A0A6YXX9-F1
#
_entry.id   AF-A0A0A6YXX9-F1
#
_cell.length_a   1.000
_cell.length_b   1.000
_cell.length_c   1.000
_cell.angle_alpha   90.00
_cell.angle_beta   90.00
_cell.angle_gamma   90.00
#
_symmetry.space_group_name_H-M   'P 1'
#
loop_
_entity.id
_entity.type
_entity.pdbx_description
1 polymer ?
#
loop_
_entity_poly.entity_id
_entity_poly.type
_entity_poly.pdbx_seq_one_letter_code
_entity_poly.pdbx_strand_id
1 'polypeptide(L)'
;MLARRVVAALLLWLSCCVSALWRYYINSQDYSIFSTRSSIKLEYEGNSFVSWKIPESCKVENNTSPKTTLHCKRAGIHTIEPIARNQEVERHLTVDNSYICYLWYFTVVDVYYNLSQIVTIWVYDPESASTEELIRTAKKPSLIVTIWVYDPESASTEELIWTAKKPSLNSLVLTKQMNTLGQRPFIFTVEKRLAYHPGPLTSEGTWVIHLPMSTDDIAKVIQGNNVDFQDCRIADLHFLLTFPMEIVLEPPGYLPLTLPPGSPLMLSWDTCISTFALLATDQETFQTNDSFQTWTRVRAPPGILSDAQRHSLRDVLVFRTGILFLVETTVYLKTDNEFIKLDKSRGISETGILGLSKRRWCQIRYLYKSAAGRTFVLAWTKSEVYGGFGKFKFMRFTTTSRLKYLLKLPPTDTLEIITVEYSWHPLEAAALLSHCSVCTTTKNIRMVIFNSAYFSWKLQDFELQVPKEAKLEYRFLYSAMPDIIVWDEHQVYYGYRNFAVFGTITTASGETNLSSLSQGSNIHQVLTDSIGNVVVKMENNVMFYIKADITEAVILHTWVNTTAKTGLFFDKSFEVCILYYNENLDEKYQLQTQPYPLILELQSINKDLGDWCPYLAFQHNIHSQFYHMDKGESLTIWSQIVYPENRGLYIVLEHYGMRILTWTQNIEYEIASGFCTKTLITRFFQTTNYELVDNYYQLQKENTGLLVFQFRPSEFSRMCPTAKPVFEIDVGCDSSKHIMVQGFNRSGCQRRDFSYVIDKELLRESLSDNLVRNL
;
A
#
# COMPACT_ATOMS: atom_id res chain seq x y z
N MET A 1 6.17 59.11 11.14
CA MET A 1 7.03 58.36 12.08
C MET A 1 6.37 57.09 12.65
N LEU A 2 5.04 57.07 12.90
CA LEU A 2 4.34 55.85 13.36
C LEU A 2 4.41 54.66 12.37
N ALA A 3 4.32 54.90 11.06
CA ALA A 3 4.31 53.83 10.05
C ALA A 3 5.60 53.00 10.01
N ARG A 4 6.77 53.59 10.29
CA ARG A 4 8.05 52.85 10.33
C ARG A 4 8.17 51.93 11.56
N ARG A 5 7.48 52.23 12.67
CA ARG A 5 7.49 51.35 13.86
C ARG A 5 6.56 50.14 13.68
N VAL A 6 5.44 50.30 12.97
CA VAL A 6 4.48 49.21 12.71
C VAL A 6 5.04 48.19 11.71
N VAL A 7 5.71 48.64 10.64
CA VAL A 7 6.33 47.73 9.66
C VAL A 7 7.51 46.96 10.24
N ALA A 8 8.33 47.61 11.09
CA ALA A 8 9.41 46.91 11.79
C ALA A 8 8.88 45.86 12.78
N ALA A 9 7.78 46.15 13.50
CA ALA A 9 7.14 45.18 14.38
C ALA A 9 6.51 44.00 13.63
N LEU A 10 5.90 44.24 12.47
CA LEU A 10 5.34 43.19 11.60
C LEU A 10 6.43 42.33 10.95
N LEU A 11 7.54 42.92 10.50
CA LEU A 11 8.67 42.16 9.95
C LEU A 11 9.41 41.37 11.04
N LEU A 12 9.52 41.90 12.27
CA LEU A 12 10.05 41.18 13.42
C LEU A 12 9.11 40.06 13.90
N TRP A 13 7.79 40.22 13.76
CA TRP A 13 6.82 39.15 14.03
C TRP A 13 6.85 38.06 12.96
N LEU A 14 7.02 38.42 11.69
CA LEU A 14 7.10 37.44 10.59
C LEU A 14 8.45 36.69 10.56
N SER A 15 9.55 37.28 11.01
CA SER A 15 10.84 36.55 11.12
C SER A 15 10.97 35.68 12.37
N CYS A 16 10.14 35.89 13.40
CA CYS A 16 10.23 35.15 14.67
C CYS A 16 9.44 33.83 14.70
N CYS A 17 8.56 33.58 13.73
CA CYS A 17 7.78 32.34 13.64
C CYS A 17 8.54 31.22 12.91
N VAL A 18 9.85 31.08 13.13
CA VAL A 18 10.51 29.79 12.92
C VAL A 18 10.00 28.90 14.05
N SER A 19 8.91 28.18 13.80
CA SER A 19 8.37 27.19 14.74
C SER A 19 9.50 26.24 15.12
N ALA A 20 9.87 26.26 16.40
CA ALA A 20 10.81 25.32 16.98
C ALA A 20 10.34 23.89 16.65
N LEU A 21 11.28 23.07 16.20
CA LEU A 21 10.98 21.72 15.78
C LEU A 21 11.75 20.74 16.64
N TRP A 22 11.09 19.71 17.15
CA TRP A 22 11.78 18.64 17.85
C TRP A 22 11.32 17.27 17.40
N ARG A 23 12.21 16.29 17.48
CA ARG A 23 12.04 14.92 16.99
C ARG A 23 12.53 13.94 18.05
N TYR A 24 12.07 12.71 17.93
CA TYR A 24 12.65 11.58 18.66
C TYR A 24 12.81 10.37 17.76
N TYR A 25 13.80 9.55 18.07
CA TYR A 25 14.10 8.33 17.35
C TYR A 25 14.88 7.38 18.25
N ILE A 26 14.96 6.12 17.85
CA ILE A 26 15.68 5.07 18.57
C ILE A 26 16.77 4.49 17.67
N ASN A 27 17.58 3.58 18.20
CA ASN A 27 18.59 2.83 17.43
C ASN A 27 17.96 1.73 16.55
N SER A 28 16.76 1.96 16.02
CA SER A 28 16.04 1.03 15.15
C SER A 28 15.07 1.81 14.25
N GLN A 29 14.76 1.24 13.10
CA GLN A 29 13.66 1.73 12.25
C GLN A 29 12.30 1.27 12.78
N ASP A 30 12.27 0.16 13.53
CA ASP A 30 11.05 -0.41 14.11
C ASP A 30 10.72 0.29 15.43
N TYR A 31 9.69 1.14 15.44
CA TYR A 31 9.23 1.83 16.66
C TYR A 31 8.39 0.93 17.59
N SER A 32 8.08 -0.32 17.21
CA SER A 32 7.39 -1.26 18.10
C SER A 32 8.21 -1.67 19.31
N ILE A 33 9.53 -1.48 19.26
CA ILE A 33 10.43 -1.75 20.39
C ILE A 33 10.61 -0.54 21.33
N PHE A 34 9.84 0.53 21.18
CA PHE A 34 9.90 1.72 22.03
C PHE A 34 9.52 1.37 23.48
N SER A 35 10.53 1.07 24.30
CA SER A 35 10.34 0.41 25.60
C SER A 35 11.22 0.98 26.69
N THR A 36 11.07 0.48 27.91
CA THR A 36 11.90 0.86 29.07
C THR A 36 13.39 0.54 28.91
N ARG A 37 13.75 -0.25 27.89
CA ARG A 37 15.12 -0.66 27.58
C ARG A 37 15.77 0.17 26.47
N SER A 38 14.98 0.93 25.70
CA SER A 38 15.47 1.66 24.54
C SER A 38 16.21 2.94 24.91
N SER A 39 17.25 3.26 24.16
CA SER A 39 17.84 4.60 24.13
C SER A 39 17.02 5.51 23.22
N ILE A 40 16.25 6.43 23.80
CA ILE A 40 15.41 7.36 23.04
C ILE A 40 16.21 8.64 22.78
N LYS A 41 16.59 8.88 21.53
CA LYS A 41 17.30 10.11 21.14
C LYS A 41 16.28 11.23 20.97
N LEU A 42 16.49 12.33 21.67
CA LEU A 42 15.74 13.57 21.54
C LEU A 42 16.59 14.57 20.76
N GLU A 43 15.97 15.25 19.79
CA GLU A 43 16.64 16.25 18.96
C GLU A 43 15.74 17.48 18.81
N TYR A 44 16.27 18.63 19.17
CA TYR A 44 15.68 19.94 18.96
C TYR A 44 16.44 20.71 17.88
N GLU A 45 15.69 21.26 16.93
CA GLU A 45 16.16 22.09 15.84
C GLU A 45 15.70 23.54 16.08
N GLY A 46 16.66 24.43 16.39
CA GLY A 46 16.41 25.84 16.64
C GLY A 46 17.36 26.44 17.68
N ASN A 47 17.48 27.77 17.66
CA ASN A 47 18.39 28.51 18.55
C ASN A 47 17.77 28.92 19.89
N SER A 48 16.47 28.62 20.09
CA SER A 48 15.70 29.01 21.27
C SER A 48 15.80 28.02 22.42
N PHE A 49 16.35 26.83 22.21
CA PHE A 49 16.42 25.74 23.18
C PHE A 49 17.11 26.16 24.49
N VAL A 50 16.53 25.76 25.62
CA VAL A 50 17.08 25.99 26.97
C VAL A 50 17.37 24.67 27.67
N SER A 51 16.38 23.78 27.77
CA SER A 51 16.54 22.47 28.43
C SER A 51 15.38 21.54 28.10
N TRP A 52 15.47 20.25 28.46
CA TRP A 52 14.32 19.34 28.42
C TRP A 52 13.54 19.36 29.75
N LYS A 53 12.21 19.25 29.66
CA LYS A 53 11.33 18.91 30.77
C LYS A 53 10.92 17.46 30.61
N ILE A 54 11.34 16.65 31.59
CA ILE A 54 11.17 15.20 31.58
C ILE A 54 10.50 14.75 32.88
N PRO A 55 9.74 13.64 32.88
CA PRO A 55 9.13 13.12 34.09
C PRO A 55 10.16 12.39 34.95
N GLU A 56 9.90 12.29 36.26
CA GLU A 56 10.82 11.66 37.24
C GLU A 56 11.14 10.19 36.93
N SER A 57 10.24 9.49 36.23
CA SER A 57 10.42 8.12 35.76
C SER A 57 11.49 7.98 34.67
N CYS A 58 11.91 9.08 34.06
CA CYS A 58 12.89 9.11 32.99
C CYS A 58 14.14 9.93 33.39
N LYS A 59 15.24 9.71 32.67
CA LYS A 59 16.50 10.43 32.82
C LYS A 59 17.07 10.78 31.46
N VAL A 60 17.66 11.97 31.35
CA VAL A 60 18.43 12.39 30.16
C VAL A 60 19.91 12.49 30.50
N GLU A 61 20.77 12.19 29.53
CA GLU A 61 22.23 12.32 29.69
C GLU A 61 22.65 13.77 29.90
N ASN A 62 22.11 14.69 29.10
CA ASN A 62 22.37 16.12 29.23
C ASN A 62 21.09 16.94 29.01
N ASN A 63 20.52 17.44 30.11
CA ASN A 63 19.27 18.18 30.06
C ASN A 63 19.34 19.51 29.31
N THR A 64 20.52 20.10 29.16
CA THR A 64 20.72 21.40 28.48
C THR A 64 21.25 21.25 27.06
N SER A 65 21.41 20.02 26.57
CA SER A 65 21.77 19.77 25.18
C SER A 65 20.53 19.64 24.29
N PRO A 66 20.46 20.34 23.15
CA PRO A 66 19.37 20.17 22.18
C PRO A 66 19.37 18.77 21.56
N LYS A 67 20.47 18.01 21.67
CA LYS A 67 20.53 16.59 21.33
C LYS A 67 20.93 15.79 22.57
N THR A 68 20.08 14.90 23.05
CA THR A 68 20.36 14.07 24.23
C THR A 68 19.72 12.70 24.09
N THR A 69 20.23 11.73 24.84
CA THR A 69 19.56 10.44 25.03
C THR A 69 18.67 10.50 26.27
N LEU A 70 17.48 9.93 26.18
CA LEU A 70 16.46 9.76 27.22
C LEU A 70 16.30 8.26 27.50
N HIS A 71 16.20 7.90 28.78
CA HIS A 71 15.88 6.55 29.24
C HIS A 71 14.73 6.60 30.25
N CYS A 72 13.70 5.78 30.06
CA CYS A 72 12.54 5.70 30.95
C CYS A 72 12.51 4.35 31.68
N LYS A 73 12.52 4.37 33.02
CA LYS A 73 12.58 3.14 33.83
C LYS A 73 11.23 2.45 34.06
N ARG A 74 10.14 3.14 33.75
CA ARG A 74 8.77 2.65 33.97
C ARG A 74 8.01 2.71 32.66
N ALA A 75 7.23 1.67 32.39
CA ALA A 75 6.30 1.68 31.28
C ALA A 75 5.11 2.61 31.57
N GLY A 76 4.46 3.07 30.50
CA GLY A 76 3.37 4.03 30.53
C GLY A 76 3.64 5.24 29.65
N ILE A 77 2.80 6.26 29.81
CA ILE A 77 2.82 7.46 28.98
C ILE A 77 3.63 8.55 29.68
N HIS A 78 4.70 9.02 29.04
CA HIS A 78 5.62 10.02 29.57
C HIS A 78 5.50 11.34 28.81
N THR A 79 5.20 12.43 29.51
CA THR A 79 5.13 13.76 28.92
C THR A 79 6.53 14.36 28.82
N ILE A 80 6.95 14.72 27.61
CA ILE A 80 8.26 15.31 27.31
C ILE A 80 8.03 16.60 26.55
N GLU A 81 8.72 17.64 26.97
CA GLU A 81 8.57 18.99 26.44
C GLU A 81 9.96 19.64 26.35
N PRO A 82 10.40 20.18 25.20
CA PRO A 82 11.53 21.10 25.19
C PRO A 82 11.10 22.40 25.88
N ILE A 83 11.98 22.97 26.69
CA ILE A 83 11.82 24.33 27.21
C ILE A 83 12.61 25.25 26.29
N ALA A 84 11.93 26.16 25.61
CA ALA A 84 12.54 27.23 24.84
C ALA A 84 11.83 28.57 25.04
N ARG A 85 12.34 29.60 24.34
CA ARG A 85 11.87 30.99 24.47
C ARG A 85 10.55 31.30 23.75
N ASN A 86 10.08 30.42 22.86
CA ASN A 86 8.83 30.58 22.08
C ASN A 86 7.85 29.44 22.44
N GLN A 87 6.55 29.59 22.13
CA GLN A 87 5.51 28.57 22.39
C GLN A 87 5.79 27.25 21.68
N GLU A 88 5.53 26.14 22.39
CA GLU A 88 6.01 24.80 22.06
C GLU A 88 4.97 23.72 22.34
N VAL A 89 5.17 22.55 21.73
CA VAL A 89 4.25 21.42 21.82
C VAL A 89 4.90 20.29 22.61
N GLU A 90 4.29 19.95 23.73
CA GLU A 90 4.63 18.73 24.49
C GLU A 90 4.24 17.49 23.69
N ARG A 91 4.96 16.38 23.89
CA ARG A 91 4.55 15.07 23.39
C ARG A 91 4.39 14.09 24.54
N HIS A 92 3.50 13.14 24.34
CA HIS A 92 3.23 12.06 25.26
C HIS A 92 3.71 10.75 24.64
N LEU A 93 4.91 10.31 25.03
CA LEU A 93 5.51 9.11 24.50
C LEU A 93 5.05 7.89 25.29
N THR A 94 4.42 6.94 24.60
CA THR A 94 4.06 5.63 25.19
C THR A 94 5.29 4.75 25.20
N VAL A 95 5.75 4.38 26.39
CA VAL A 95 6.89 3.49 26.61
C VAL A 95 6.36 2.16 27.12
N ASP A 96 6.62 1.08 26.40
CA ASP A 96 6.15 -0.26 26.78
C ASP A 96 7.13 -0.99 27.72
N ASN A 97 6.61 -1.95 28.49
CA ASN A 97 7.43 -2.93 29.19
C ASN A 97 7.61 -4.16 28.28
N SER A 98 8.48 -4.03 27.28
CA SER A 98 8.71 -5.09 26.30
C SER A 98 9.85 -6.02 26.72
N TYR A 99 9.67 -7.31 26.46
CA TYR A 99 10.74 -8.31 26.51
C TYR A 99 11.52 -8.38 25.19
N ILE A 100 11.14 -7.59 24.18
CA ILE A 100 11.85 -7.54 22.91
C ILE A 100 13.06 -6.62 23.08
N CYS A 101 14.25 -7.18 22.92
CA CYS A 101 15.52 -6.42 22.98
C CYS A 101 16.37 -6.61 21.72
N TYR A 102 16.15 -7.70 21.00
CA TYR A 102 16.97 -8.07 19.85
C TYR A 102 16.13 -8.04 18.58
N LEU A 103 16.80 -7.77 17.46
CA LEU A 103 16.17 -7.70 16.15
C LEU A 103 16.89 -8.63 15.16
N TRP A 104 16.16 -9.05 14.13
CA TRP A 104 16.74 -9.74 12.99
C TRP A 104 17.43 -8.75 12.06
N TYR A 105 18.65 -9.07 11.64
CA TYR A 105 19.29 -8.46 10.49
C TYR A 105 19.35 -9.47 9.36
N PHE A 106 19.18 -9.02 8.11
CA PHE A 106 19.34 -9.89 6.96
C PHE A 106 20.02 -9.20 5.78
N THR A 107 20.71 -10.00 4.97
CA THR A 107 21.23 -9.62 3.65
C THR A 107 20.75 -10.60 2.59
N VAL A 108 20.58 -10.13 1.36
CA VAL A 108 20.13 -10.96 0.24
C VAL A 108 21.18 -10.96 -0.86
N VAL A 109 21.44 -12.16 -1.40
CA VAL A 109 22.23 -12.34 -2.63
C VAL A 109 21.36 -13.04 -3.67
N ASP A 110 21.27 -12.43 -4.85
CA ASP A 110 20.58 -13.02 -5.99
C ASP A 110 21.46 -14.06 -6.67
N VAL A 111 20.96 -15.29 -6.80
CA VAL A 111 21.63 -16.33 -7.58
C VAL A 111 20.89 -16.50 -8.89
N TYR A 112 21.33 -15.75 -9.89
CA TYR A 112 21.04 -16.09 -11.28
C TYR A 112 21.84 -17.34 -11.60
N TYR A 113 21.20 -18.37 -12.15
CA TYR A 113 21.97 -19.43 -12.79
C TYR A 113 22.80 -18.78 -13.90
N ASN A 114 24.09 -18.57 -13.65
CA ASN A 114 25.08 -18.36 -14.70
C ASN A 114 24.79 -19.40 -15.79
N LEU A 115 24.96 -19.04 -17.07
CA LEU A 115 24.59 -19.82 -18.26
C LEU A 115 25.19 -21.26 -18.35
N SER A 116 25.75 -21.80 -17.28
CA SER A 116 25.92 -23.22 -17.03
C SER A 116 24.58 -23.93 -16.78
N GLN A 117 24.32 -25.02 -17.52
CA GLN A 117 23.21 -25.93 -17.26
C GLN A 117 23.54 -26.82 -16.04
N ILE A 118 22.80 -26.65 -14.94
CA ILE A 118 22.76 -27.63 -13.86
C ILE A 118 21.51 -28.50 -14.12
N VAL A 119 21.72 -29.79 -14.37
CA VAL A 119 20.64 -30.77 -14.48
C VAL A 119 20.31 -31.27 -13.09
N THR A 120 19.20 -30.80 -12.51
CA THR A 120 18.72 -31.29 -11.22
C THR A 120 17.54 -32.25 -11.43
N ILE A 121 17.70 -33.49 -10.98
CA ILE A 121 16.68 -34.55 -11.07
C ILE A 121 16.00 -34.65 -9.71
N TRP A 122 14.67 -34.53 -9.69
CA TRP A 122 13.85 -34.70 -8.48
C TRP A 122 12.78 -35.76 -8.75
N VAL A 123 12.49 -36.58 -7.74
CA VAL A 123 11.34 -37.46 -7.71
C VAL A 123 10.20 -36.67 -7.06
N TYR A 124 9.12 -36.42 -7.80
CA TYR A 124 7.95 -35.74 -7.27
C TYR A 124 6.75 -36.68 -7.25
N ASP A 125 5.89 -36.49 -6.26
CA ASP A 125 4.58 -37.13 -6.16
C ASP A 125 3.57 -36.34 -7.02
N PRO A 126 2.96 -36.94 -8.07
CA PRO A 126 2.00 -36.25 -8.92
C PRO A 126 0.77 -35.71 -8.18
N GLU A 127 0.40 -36.28 -7.04
CA GLU A 127 -0.77 -35.83 -6.26
C GLU A 127 -0.48 -34.58 -5.42
N SER A 128 0.81 -34.33 -5.14
CA SER A 128 1.28 -33.23 -4.28
C SER A 128 2.06 -32.16 -5.03
N ALA A 129 2.40 -32.39 -6.30
CA ALA A 129 3.25 -31.51 -7.09
C ALA A 129 2.55 -30.23 -7.55
N SER A 130 3.30 -29.13 -7.61
CA SER A 130 2.83 -27.88 -8.20
C SER A 130 2.55 -28.05 -9.70
N THR A 131 1.68 -27.20 -10.26
CA THR A 131 1.36 -27.27 -11.70
C THR A 131 2.61 -27.10 -12.56
N GLU A 132 3.57 -26.27 -12.13
CA GLU A 132 4.86 -26.06 -12.81
C GLU A 132 5.79 -27.28 -12.76
N GLU A 133 5.75 -28.05 -11.67
CA GLU A 133 6.45 -29.35 -11.58
C GLU A 133 5.77 -30.40 -12.47
N LEU A 134 4.44 -30.50 -12.44
CA LEU A 134 3.65 -31.44 -13.25
C LEU A 134 3.89 -31.25 -14.76
N ILE A 135 4.03 -30.01 -15.22
CA ILE A 135 4.30 -29.69 -16.64
C ILE A 135 5.81 -29.56 -16.94
N ARG A 136 6.69 -29.88 -15.99
CA ARG A 136 8.17 -29.89 -16.13
C ARG A 136 8.76 -28.55 -16.56
N THR A 137 8.20 -27.43 -16.11
CA THR A 137 8.69 -26.08 -16.42
C THR A 137 9.41 -25.40 -15.25
N ALA A 138 9.51 -26.07 -14.09
CA ALA A 138 10.17 -25.53 -12.90
C ALA A 138 11.66 -25.22 -13.13
N LYS A 139 11.98 -23.94 -13.37
CA LYS A 139 13.34 -23.38 -13.46
C LYS A 139 13.38 -22.07 -12.67
N LYS A 140 13.25 -22.10 -11.34
CA LYS A 140 13.26 -20.85 -10.57
C LYS A 140 14.67 -20.53 -10.05
N PRO A 141 15.22 -19.34 -10.37
CA PRO A 141 16.39 -18.83 -9.68
C PRO A 141 16.07 -18.60 -8.19
N SER A 142 17.10 -18.62 -7.35
CA SER A 142 16.94 -18.56 -5.88
C SER A 142 17.61 -17.32 -5.29
N LEU A 143 17.07 -16.88 -4.15
CA LEU A 143 17.63 -15.87 -3.28
C LEU A 143 18.33 -16.57 -2.12
N ILE A 144 19.55 -16.15 -1.81
CA ILE A 144 20.23 -16.56 -0.58
C ILE A 144 20.01 -15.45 0.44
N VAL A 145 19.24 -15.74 1.48
CA VAL A 145 19.02 -14.83 2.60
C VAL A 145 19.94 -15.25 3.75
N THR A 146 20.83 -14.35 4.14
CA THR A 146 21.71 -14.55 5.30
C THR A 146 21.17 -13.75 6.47
N ILE A 147 20.99 -14.38 7.62
CA ILE A 147 20.31 -13.81 8.80
C ILE A 147 21.24 -13.89 10.02
N TRP A 148 21.23 -12.85 10.83
CA TRP A 148 21.82 -12.86 12.17
C TRP A 148 20.98 -12.03 13.15
N VAL A 149 21.29 -12.16 14.44
CA VAL A 149 20.68 -11.38 15.51
C VAL A 149 21.59 -10.22 15.86
N TYR A 150 21.02 -9.03 16.04
CA TYR A 150 21.73 -7.89 16.58
C TYR A 150 20.97 -7.25 17.73
N ASP A 151 21.71 -6.59 18.61
CA ASP A 151 21.18 -5.72 19.67
C ASP A 151 21.26 -4.27 19.17
N PRO A 152 20.12 -3.58 18.95
CA PRO A 152 20.07 -2.17 18.57
C PRO A 152 20.94 -1.24 19.44
N GLU A 153 21.08 -1.54 20.73
CA GLU A 153 21.84 -0.70 21.67
C GLU A 153 23.36 -0.94 21.61
N SER A 154 23.78 -2.07 21.03
CA SER A 154 25.19 -2.48 20.90
C SER A 154 25.64 -2.66 19.44
N ALA A 155 24.79 -2.26 18.49
CA ALA A 155 24.97 -2.44 17.06
C ALA A 155 26.08 -1.55 16.50
N SER A 156 26.74 -2.03 15.45
CA SER A 156 27.62 -1.18 14.64
C SER A 156 26.83 -0.13 13.86
N THR A 157 27.48 0.97 13.47
CA THR A 157 26.84 2.00 12.62
C THR A 157 26.32 1.40 11.32
N GLU A 158 27.06 0.47 10.72
CA GLU A 158 26.69 -0.22 9.49
C GLU A 158 25.43 -1.08 9.65
N GLU A 159 25.25 -1.74 10.80
CA GLU A 159 24.02 -2.48 11.12
C GLU A 159 22.84 -1.54 11.34
N LEU A 160 23.03 -0.41 12.04
CA LEU A 160 21.98 0.58 12.27
C LEU A 160 21.48 1.24 10.99
N ILE A 161 22.38 1.48 10.03
CA ILE A 161 22.05 2.08 8.71
C ILE A 161 21.79 1.04 7.62
N TRP A 162 21.70 -0.25 7.96
CA TRP A 162 21.41 -1.36 7.03
C TRP A 162 22.40 -1.54 5.85
N THR A 163 23.67 -1.21 6.06
CA THR A 163 24.76 -1.40 5.07
C THR A 163 25.74 -2.52 5.44
N ALA A 164 25.59 -3.14 6.61
CA ALA A 164 26.44 -4.23 7.07
C ALA A 164 26.30 -5.45 6.14
N LYS A 165 27.44 -5.98 5.70
CA LYS A 165 27.55 -7.20 4.88
C LYS A 165 27.79 -8.47 5.70
N LYS A 166 28.17 -8.31 6.97
CA LYS A 166 28.48 -9.38 7.93
C LYS A 166 28.21 -8.86 9.35
N PRO A 167 27.95 -9.74 10.33
CA PRO A 167 27.71 -9.31 11.71
C PRO A 167 28.92 -8.58 12.29
N SER A 168 28.66 -7.57 13.13
CA SER A 168 29.68 -7.00 14.01
C SER A 168 30.13 -8.03 15.06
N LEU A 169 31.24 -7.76 15.77
CA LEU A 169 31.72 -8.69 16.80
C LEU A 169 30.66 -8.97 17.87
N ASN A 170 29.90 -7.94 18.28
CA ASN A 170 28.81 -8.09 19.25
C ASN A 170 27.69 -8.98 18.70
N SER A 171 27.18 -8.68 17.51
CA SER A 171 26.14 -9.47 16.84
C SER A 171 26.57 -10.91 16.56
N LEU A 172 27.84 -11.13 16.23
CA LEU A 172 28.42 -12.46 16.03
C LEU A 172 28.35 -13.31 17.30
N VAL A 173 28.78 -12.74 18.43
CA VAL A 173 28.76 -13.42 19.73
C VAL A 173 27.33 -13.69 20.17
N LEU A 174 26.46 -12.68 20.09
CA LEU A 174 25.04 -12.79 20.43
C LEU A 174 24.35 -13.89 19.60
N THR A 175 24.58 -13.90 18.28
CA THR A 175 23.99 -14.90 17.38
C THR A 175 24.44 -16.31 17.71
N LYS A 176 25.73 -16.51 18.01
CA LYS A 176 26.26 -17.82 18.44
C LYS A 176 25.68 -18.28 19.78
N GLN A 177 25.50 -17.37 20.73
CA GLN A 177 24.87 -17.67 22.02
C GLN A 177 23.40 -18.08 21.82
N MET A 178 22.63 -17.30 21.07
CA MET A 178 21.24 -17.62 20.72
C MET A 178 21.11 -18.97 20.04
N ASN A 179 21.97 -19.26 19.05
CA ASN A 179 22.00 -20.57 18.39
C ASN A 179 22.29 -21.72 19.38
N THR A 180 23.20 -21.50 20.34
CA THR A 180 23.52 -22.50 21.38
C THR A 180 22.33 -22.75 22.32
N LEU A 181 21.51 -21.73 22.57
CA LEU A 181 20.26 -21.83 23.33
C LEU A 181 19.10 -22.44 22.51
N GLY A 182 19.35 -22.83 21.25
CA GLY A 182 18.36 -23.46 20.39
C GLY A 182 17.60 -22.51 19.48
N GLN A 183 18.02 -21.25 19.34
CA GLN A 183 17.39 -20.31 18.41
C GLN A 183 17.59 -20.75 16.97
N ARG A 184 16.50 -20.75 16.20
CA ARG A 184 16.49 -21.13 14.79
C ARG A 184 15.48 -20.25 14.04
N PRO A 185 15.94 -19.22 13.29
CA PRO A 185 15.04 -18.41 12.50
C PRO A 185 14.42 -19.24 11.38
N PHE A 186 13.29 -18.80 10.85
CA PHE A 186 12.75 -19.26 9.58
C PHE A 186 12.05 -18.10 8.88
N ILE A 187 11.90 -18.20 7.56
CA ILE A 187 11.17 -17.20 6.77
C ILE A 187 9.79 -17.75 6.47
N PHE A 188 8.77 -17.04 6.94
CA PHE A 188 7.38 -17.31 6.64
C PHE A 188 6.88 -16.36 5.55
N THR A 189 6.20 -16.89 4.54
CA THR A 189 5.58 -16.07 3.49
C THR A 189 4.13 -15.75 3.85
N VAL A 190 3.73 -14.48 3.82
CA VAL A 190 2.40 -14.06 4.28
C VAL A 190 1.28 -14.59 3.38
N GLU A 191 1.47 -14.54 2.05
CA GLU A 191 0.42 -14.90 1.08
C GLU A 191 0.31 -16.41 0.85
N LYS A 192 1.45 -17.11 0.69
CA LYS A 192 1.44 -18.57 0.44
C LYS A 192 1.56 -19.44 1.69
N ARG A 193 1.89 -18.85 2.84
CA ARG A 193 2.09 -19.56 4.13
C ARG A 193 3.12 -20.69 4.09
N LEU A 194 4.13 -20.55 3.23
CA LEU A 194 5.27 -21.44 3.18
C LEU A 194 6.29 -21.01 4.25
N ALA A 195 6.87 -22.01 4.91
CA ALA A 195 7.96 -21.82 5.86
C ALA A 195 9.26 -22.33 5.24
N TYR A 196 10.28 -21.49 5.25
CA TYR A 196 11.62 -21.82 4.75
C TYR A 196 12.59 -21.83 5.92
N HIS A 197 13.16 -22.99 6.19
CA HIS A 197 14.04 -23.21 7.32
C HIS A 197 15.52 -23.09 6.90
N PRO A 198 16.39 -22.62 7.81
CA PRO A 198 17.81 -22.50 7.55
C PRO A 198 18.52 -23.84 7.67
N GLY A 199 19.68 -23.89 7.01
CA GLY A 199 20.73 -24.86 7.31
C GLY A 199 21.36 -24.64 8.70
N PRO A 200 22.43 -25.39 9.03
CA PRO A 200 23.19 -25.16 10.25
C PRO A 200 23.81 -23.76 10.26
N LEU A 201 24.06 -23.21 11.45
CA LEU A 201 24.78 -21.95 11.61
C LEU A 201 26.15 -22.03 10.93
N THR A 202 26.48 -21.01 10.13
CA THR A 202 27.78 -20.91 9.48
C THR A 202 28.89 -20.63 10.49
N SER A 203 30.14 -20.85 10.08
CA SER A 203 31.33 -20.48 10.89
C SER A 203 31.41 -18.98 11.17
N GLU A 204 30.86 -18.18 10.26
CA GLU A 204 30.68 -16.73 10.34
C GLU A 204 29.53 -16.30 11.27
N GLY A 205 28.85 -17.25 11.91
CA GLY A 205 27.78 -16.99 12.87
C GLY A 205 26.53 -16.39 12.26
N THR A 206 26.13 -16.89 11.09
CA THR A 206 24.91 -16.51 10.38
C THR A 206 24.10 -17.74 10.01
N TRP A 207 22.78 -17.61 9.86
CA TRP A 207 21.93 -18.63 9.24
C TRP A 207 21.70 -18.29 7.77
N VAL A 208 21.65 -19.31 6.92
CA VAL A 208 21.41 -19.15 5.48
C VAL A 208 20.14 -19.88 5.08
N ILE A 209 19.24 -19.17 4.40
CA ILE A 209 17.97 -19.67 3.89
C ILE A 209 17.91 -19.45 2.37
N HIS A 210 17.55 -20.50 1.63
CA HIS A 210 17.31 -20.40 0.19
C HIS A 210 15.82 -20.19 -0.06
N LEU A 211 15.48 -19.13 -0.78
CA LEU A 211 14.11 -18.83 -1.18
C LEU A 211 13.97 -18.87 -2.71
N PRO A 212 12.86 -19.37 -3.25
CA PRO A 212 12.56 -19.20 -4.66
C PRO A 212 12.22 -17.73 -4.95
N MET A 213 12.75 -17.17 -6.05
CA MET A 213 12.29 -15.87 -6.53
C MET A 213 10.83 -15.98 -7.00
N SER A 214 9.96 -15.09 -6.51
CA SER A 214 8.55 -15.06 -6.90
C SER A 214 8.03 -13.63 -6.99
N THR A 215 7.09 -13.40 -7.92
CA THR A 215 6.45 -12.09 -8.13
C THR A 215 5.13 -11.92 -7.35
N ASP A 216 4.65 -12.99 -6.73
CA ASP A 216 3.29 -13.16 -6.21
C ASP A 216 3.26 -13.54 -4.71
N ASP A 217 4.40 -13.46 -4.02
CA ASP A 217 4.55 -13.86 -2.63
C ASP A 217 5.70 -13.08 -1.97
N ILE A 218 5.61 -11.76 -2.05
CA ILE A 218 6.72 -10.84 -1.73
C ILE A 218 6.77 -10.43 -0.26
N ALA A 219 5.64 -10.41 0.44
CA ALA A 219 5.56 -10.09 1.87
C ALA A 219 5.99 -11.29 2.72
N LYS A 220 7.01 -11.09 3.54
CA LYS A 220 7.65 -12.15 4.34
C LYS A 220 7.85 -11.68 5.78
N VAL A 221 8.00 -12.66 6.66
CA VAL A 221 8.29 -12.45 8.07
C VAL A 221 9.46 -13.35 8.46
N ILE A 222 10.50 -12.78 9.06
CA ILE A 222 11.51 -13.56 9.78
C ILE A 222 10.97 -13.80 11.18
N GLN A 223 10.78 -15.06 11.53
CA GLN A 223 10.32 -15.48 12.85
C GLN A 223 11.36 -16.40 13.50
N GLY A 224 11.43 -16.31 14.81
CA GLY A 224 12.19 -17.23 15.65
C GLY A 224 11.29 -18.23 16.36
N ASN A 225 11.87 -19.33 16.84
CA ASN A 225 11.28 -20.06 17.95
C ASN A 225 11.44 -19.25 19.26
N ASN A 226 10.66 -19.62 20.29
CA ASN A 226 10.70 -18.95 21.59
C ASN A 226 11.97 -19.32 22.36
N VAL A 227 12.99 -18.46 22.29
CA VAL A 227 14.21 -18.55 23.10
C VAL A 227 14.45 -17.22 23.79
N ASP A 228 14.65 -17.30 25.10
CA ASP A 228 14.90 -16.13 25.95
C ASP A 228 16.39 -16.11 26.32
N PHE A 229 17.04 -14.95 26.16
CA PHE A 229 18.41 -14.72 26.61
C PHE A 229 18.47 -13.44 27.44
N GLN A 230 18.81 -13.55 28.73
CA GLN A 230 18.78 -12.43 29.68
C GLN A 230 17.40 -11.73 29.76
N ASP A 231 16.33 -12.54 29.82
CA ASP A 231 14.93 -12.07 29.80
C ASP A 231 14.55 -11.26 28.55
N CYS A 232 15.30 -11.44 27.45
CA CYS A 232 15.08 -10.77 26.18
C CYS A 232 14.76 -11.76 25.05
N ARG A 233 13.86 -11.33 24.16
CA ARG A 233 13.40 -11.98 22.94
C ARG A 233 13.79 -11.21 21.70
N ILE A 234 13.67 -11.89 20.57
CA ILE A 234 13.87 -11.32 19.24
C ILE A 234 12.50 -10.98 18.65
N ALA A 235 12.34 -9.77 18.10
CA ALA A 235 11.12 -9.38 17.41
C ALA A 235 10.94 -10.17 16.11
N ASP A 236 9.69 -10.39 15.70
CA ASP A 236 9.41 -10.77 14.31
C ASP A 236 9.74 -9.60 13.38
N LEU A 237 10.35 -9.87 12.22
CA LEU A 237 10.68 -8.82 11.24
C LEU A 237 9.86 -9.00 9.97
N HIS A 238 8.93 -8.09 9.73
CA HIS A 238 8.19 -7.99 8.48
C HIS A 238 9.03 -7.26 7.42
N PHE A 239 9.08 -7.82 6.21
CA PHE A 239 9.83 -7.22 5.11
C PHE A 239 9.30 -7.63 3.74
N LEU A 240 9.54 -6.77 2.76
CA LEU A 240 9.35 -7.09 1.35
C LEU A 240 10.61 -7.70 0.75
N LEU A 241 10.45 -8.86 0.13
CA LEU A 241 11.50 -9.48 -0.68
C LEU A 241 10.92 -10.07 -1.96
N THR A 242 11.32 -9.48 -3.07
CA THR A 242 10.92 -9.84 -4.43
C THR A 242 12.11 -10.40 -5.23
N PHE A 243 11.86 -10.81 -6.46
CA PHE A 243 12.93 -10.94 -7.46
C PHE A 243 13.63 -9.58 -7.68
N PRO A 244 14.92 -9.58 -8.04
CA PRO A 244 15.69 -8.37 -8.31
C PRO A 244 15.02 -7.49 -9.37
N MET A 245 14.77 -6.24 -8.97
CA MET A 245 14.18 -5.23 -9.83
C MET A 245 15.28 -4.48 -10.58
N GLU A 246 15.25 -4.56 -11.90
CA GLU A 246 16.15 -3.79 -12.75
C GLU A 246 15.75 -2.31 -12.76
N ILE A 247 16.74 -1.44 -12.59
CA ILE A 247 16.61 0.02 -12.68
C ILE A 247 17.21 0.49 -14.00
N VAL A 248 16.69 1.58 -14.54
CA VAL A 248 17.23 2.15 -15.78
C VAL A 248 18.61 2.72 -15.48
N LEU A 249 19.63 2.21 -16.18
CA LEU A 249 20.98 2.78 -16.12
C LEU A 249 21.01 4.18 -16.75
N GLU A 250 21.79 5.10 -16.18
CA GLU A 250 21.99 6.48 -16.68
C GLU A 250 22.84 6.44 -17.98
N PRO A 251 22.25 6.61 -19.18
CA PRO A 251 23.02 6.59 -20.40
C PRO A 251 23.70 7.96 -20.58
N PRO A 252 24.98 8.01 -20.99
CA PRO A 252 25.69 9.28 -21.17
C PRO A 252 25.02 10.14 -22.26
N GLY A 253 24.95 11.45 -22.01
CA GLY A 253 24.37 12.43 -22.95
C GLY A 253 22.84 12.55 -22.91
N TYR A 254 22.15 11.73 -22.11
CA TYR A 254 20.71 11.89 -21.90
C TYR A 254 20.42 13.11 -21.04
N LEU A 255 19.27 13.73 -21.29
CA LEU A 255 18.89 15.02 -20.73
C LEU A 255 17.83 14.85 -19.61
N PRO A 256 17.88 15.66 -18.54
CA PRO A 256 16.91 15.62 -17.44
C PRO A 256 15.47 15.70 -17.93
N LEU A 257 14.59 14.95 -17.27
CA LEU A 257 13.14 15.05 -17.40
C LEU A 257 12.60 15.40 -16.01
N THR A 258 11.97 16.56 -15.85
CA THR A 258 11.70 17.17 -14.54
C THR A 258 10.29 17.76 -14.50
N LEU A 259 9.83 18.00 -13.27
CA LEU A 259 8.66 18.81 -13.01
C LEU A 259 8.91 20.28 -13.41
N PRO A 260 7.86 21.08 -13.57
CA PRO A 260 7.98 22.53 -13.69
C PRO A 260 8.72 23.15 -12.50
N PRO A 261 9.54 24.20 -12.71
CA PRO A 261 10.24 24.91 -11.65
C PRO A 261 9.35 25.26 -10.46
N GLY A 262 9.79 24.95 -9.24
CA GLY A 262 9.05 25.25 -8.01
C GLY A 262 7.90 24.28 -7.67
N SER A 263 7.70 23.22 -8.46
CA SER A 263 6.72 22.19 -8.15
C SER A 263 7.13 21.39 -6.90
N PRO A 264 6.17 20.92 -6.09
CA PRO A 264 6.48 20.00 -5.01
C PRO A 264 6.91 18.63 -5.56
N LEU A 265 7.53 17.81 -4.72
CA LEU A 265 8.08 16.50 -5.12
C LEU A 265 6.99 15.54 -5.60
N MET A 266 7.24 14.78 -6.66
CA MET A 266 6.28 13.78 -7.15
C MET A 266 6.85 12.37 -6.99
N LEU A 267 6.13 11.53 -6.25
CA LEU A 267 6.52 10.14 -5.99
C LEU A 267 5.56 9.16 -6.67
N SER A 268 6.12 8.13 -7.28
CA SER A 268 5.40 7.02 -7.89
C SER A 268 6.15 5.72 -7.66
N TRP A 269 5.46 4.67 -7.21
CA TRP A 269 6.08 3.37 -6.91
C TRP A 269 5.27 2.23 -7.51
N ASP A 270 5.89 1.07 -7.71
CA ASP A 270 5.19 -0.12 -8.21
C ASP A 270 4.07 -0.54 -7.25
N THR A 271 2.94 -0.94 -7.82
CA THR A 271 1.70 -1.28 -7.10
C THR A 271 1.91 -2.34 -6.02
N CYS A 272 2.83 -3.28 -6.25
CA CYS A 272 3.14 -4.36 -5.32
C CYS A 272 4.42 -4.09 -4.54
N ILE A 273 5.37 -3.37 -5.12
CA ILE A 273 6.73 -3.22 -4.58
C ILE A 273 6.98 -1.73 -4.31
N SER A 274 6.61 -1.25 -3.12
CA SER A 274 6.79 0.16 -2.73
C SER A 274 8.26 0.60 -2.71
N THR A 275 9.18 -0.34 -2.51
CA THR A 275 10.64 -0.10 -2.55
C THR A 275 11.14 0.19 -3.97
N PHE A 276 10.38 -0.17 -5.00
CA PHE A 276 10.66 0.18 -6.40
C PHE A 276 9.89 1.44 -6.77
N ALA A 277 10.57 2.57 -6.64
CA ALA A 277 9.97 3.88 -6.71
C ALA A 277 10.74 4.84 -7.62
N LEU A 278 10.07 5.91 -8.01
CA LEU A 278 10.59 7.02 -8.77
C LEU A 278 10.17 8.32 -8.11
N LEU A 279 11.13 9.22 -7.96
CA LEU A 279 10.97 10.58 -7.46
C LEU A 279 11.27 11.54 -8.62
N ALA A 280 10.29 12.35 -9.03
CA ALA A 280 10.53 13.47 -9.92
C ALA A 280 10.59 14.77 -9.13
N THR A 281 11.61 15.59 -9.41
CA THR A 281 11.79 16.93 -8.86
C THR A 281 11.78 17.96 -10.00
N ASP A 282 11.89 19.24 -9.66
CA ASP A 282 12.05 20.33 -10.63
C ASP A 282 13.48 20.43 -11.22
N GLN A 283 14.41 19.56 -10.80
CA GLN A 283 15.79 19.53 -11.29
C GLN A 283 16.21 18.19 -11.87
N GLU A 284 15.71 17.08 -11.33
CA GLU A 284 16.09 15.73 -11.77
C GLU A 284 15.00 14.70 -11.42
N THR A 285 15.03 13.56 -12.11
CA THR A 285 14.20 12.39 -11.77
C THR A 285 15.08 11.23 -11.34
N PHE A 286 14.73 10.60 -10.22
CA PHE A 286 15.47 9.52 -9.59
C PHE A 286 14.64 8.23 -9.54
N GLN A 287 15.27 7.07 -9.73
CA GLN A 287 14.66 5.76 -9.55
C GLN A 287 15.45 4.94 -8.54
N THR A 288 14.75 4.14 -7.75
CA THR A 288 15.30 3.22 -6.74
C THR A 288 14.61 1.86 -6.82
N ASN A 289 15.27 0.82 -6.31
CA ASN A 289 14.71 -0.49 -6.05
C ASN A 289 14.83 -0.92 -4.57
N ASP A 290 15.32 -0.04 -3.69
CA ASP A 290 15.68 -0.32 -2.29
C ASP A 290 15.23 0.80 -1.32
N SER A 291 14.13 1.48 -1.62
CA SER A 291 13.60 2.61 -0.81
C SER A 291 14.57 3.79 -0.71
N PHE A 292 15.22 4.14 -1.82
CA PHE A 292 16.17 5.25 -1.96
C PHE A 292 17.42 5.14 -1.08
N GLN A 293 17.80 3.93 -0.63
CA GLN A 293 19.14 3.71 -0.10
C GLN A 293 20.18 3.89 -1.21
N THR A 294 19.85 3.40 -2.40
CA THR A 294 20.55 3.69 -3.65
C THR A 294 19.56 4.17 -4.70
N TRP A 295 20.06 4.93 -5.67
CA TRP A 295 19.24 5.50 -6.73
C TRP A 295 20.05 5.78 -7.99
N THR A 296 19.34 5.90 -9.11
CA THR A 296 19.85 6.25 -10.44
C THR A 296 19.04 7.39 -11.03
N ARG A 297 19.57 8.08 -12.03
CA ARG A 297 18.87 9.17 -12.71
C ARG A 297 18.11 8.66 -13.92
N VAL A 298 16.85 9.05 -14.04
CA VAL A 298 16.00 8.68 -15.17
C VAL A 298 15.86 9.87 -16.11
N ARG A 299 16.50 9.74 -17.27
CA ARG A 299 16.60 10.82 -18.27
C ARG A 299 16.04 10.40 -19.63
N ALA A 300 15.77 11.41 -20.47
CA ALA A 300 15.28 11.24 -21.83
C ALA A 300 16.43 11.37 -22.86
N PRO A 301 16.41 10.62 -23.98
CA PRO A 301 17.38 10.80 -25.05
C PRO A 301 17.32 12.23 -25.64
N PRO A 302 18.46 12.80 -26.06
CA PRO A 302 18.48 14.11 -26.69
C PRO A 302 17.70 14.10 -28.01
N GLY A 303 17.05 15.23 -28.33
CA GLY A 303 16.33 15.42 -29.60
C GLY A 303 14.90 14.87 -29.67
N ILE A 304 14.45 14.08 -28.69
CA ILE A 304 13.06 13.59 -28.65
C ILE A 304 12.11 14.65 -28.07
N LEU A 305 12.54 15.30 -26.97
CA LEU A 305 11.79 16.35 -26.30
C LEU A 305 12.52 17.68 -26.47
N SER A 306 11.77 18.75 -26.70
CA SER A 306 12.30 20.10 -26.59
C SER A 306 12.67 20.43 -25.14
N ASP A 307 13.50 21.46 -24.95
CA ASP A 307 13.93 21.89 -23.61
C ASP A 307 12.74 22.21 -22.69
N ALA A 308 11.76 22.97 -23.18
CA ALA A 308 10.55 23.29 -22.43
C ALA A 308 9.74 22.03 -22.04
N GLN A 309 9.62 21.06 -22.95
CA GLN A 309 8.91 19.81 -22.68
C GLN A 309 9.61 18.96 -21.62
N ARG A 310 10.94 19.01 -21.56
CA ARG A 310 11.70 18.28 -20.54
C ARG A 310 11.43 18.79 -19.13
N HIS A 311 10.98 20.03 -18.98
CA HIS A 311 10.67 20.66 -17.69
C HIS A 311 9.17 20.81 -17.45
N SER A 312 8.34 19.99 -18.09
CA SER A 312 6.88 20.07 -18.02
C SER A 312 6.22 18.72 -17.70
N LEU A 313 6.90 17.89 -16.92
CA LEU A 313 6.34 16.62 -16.44
C LEU A 313 5.13 16.89 -15.54
N ARG A 314 4.03 16.19 -15.80
CA ARG A 314 2.75 16.33 -15.06
C ARG A 314 2.39 15.10 -14.23
N ASP A 315 2.81 13.92 -14.66
CA ASP A 315 2.53 12.66 -13.96
C ASP A 315 3.54 11.58 -14.40
N VAL A 316 3.74 10.58 -13.55
CA VAL A 316 4.65 9.46 -13.79
C VAL A 316 4.12 8.16 -13.19
N LEU A 317 4.07 7.11 -13.99
CA LEU A 317 3.70 5.77 -13.53
C LEU A 317 4.84 4.78 -13.77
N VAL A 318 5.33 4.18 -12.68
CA VAL A 318 6.36 3.14 -12.72
C VAL A 318 5.72 1.77 -12.85
N PHE A 319 6.20 0.96 -13.80
CA PHE A 319 5.88 -0.46 -13.92
C PHE A 319 7.15 -1.27 -14.07
N ARG A 320 7.07 -2.56 -13.77
CA ARG A 320 8.18 -3.51 -13.96
C ARG A 320 8.73 -3.56 -15.39
N THR A 321 7.91 -3.28 -16.39
CA THR A 321 8.29 -3.36 -17.83
C THR A 321 8.55 -2.00 -18.47
N GLY A 322 8.49 -0.90 -17.70
CA GLY A 322 8.68 0.44 -18.23
C GLY A 322 8.01 1.53 -17.41
N ILE A 323 8.34 2.78 -17.73
CA ILE A 323 7.86 3.98 -17.05
C ILE A 323 7.06 4.81 -18.04
N LEU A 324 5.85 5.20 -17.65
CA LEU A 324 5.05 6.17 -18.40
C LEU A 324 5.25 7.57 -17.83
N PHE A 325 5.55 8.53 -18.69
CA PHE A 325 5.65 9.94 -18.37
C PHE A 325 4.54 10.70 -19.08
N LEU A 326 3.75 11.48 -18.34
CA LEU A 326 2.84 12.46 -18.93
C LEU A 326 3.56 13.80 -18.99
N VAL A 327 3.98 14.19 -20.20
CA VAL A 327 4.65 15.46 -20.45
C VAL A 327 3.65 16.41 -21.09
N GLU A 328 3.29 17.47 -20.38
CA GLU A 328 2.17 18.37 -20.70
C GLU A 328 0.84 17.61 -20.85
N THR A 329 0.55 17.13 -22.06
CA THR A 329 -0.67 16.37 -22.41
C THR A 329 -0.40 15.14 -23.27
N THR A 330 0.87 14.75 -23.39
CA THR A 330 1.36 13.65 -24.23
C THR A 330 2.01 12.58 -23.35
N VAL A 331 1.71 11.31 -23.63
CA VAL A 331 2.28 10.18 -22.88
C VAL A 331 3.51 9.64 -23.60
N TYR A 332 4.61 9.48 -22.87
CA TYR A 332 5.84 8.85 -23.32
C TYR A 332 6.09 7.57 -22.54
N LEU A 333 6.52 6.51 -23.23
CA LEU A 333 6.92 5.26 -22.63
C LEU A 333 8.44 5.13 -22.69
N LYS A 334 9.06 4.92 -21.53
CA LYS A 334 10.46 4.54 -21.39
C LYS A 334 10.56 3.07 -21.00
N THR A 335 11.36 2.32 -21.75
CA THR A 335 11.82 0.97 -21.40
C THR A 335 13.35 0.95 -21.47
N ASP A 336 13.97 -0.22 -21.28
CA ASP A 336 15.42 -0.36 -21.37
C ASP A 336 15.95 -0.08 -22.78
N ASN A 337 15.13 -0.35 -23.80
CA ASN A 337 15.55 -0.29 -25.21
C ASN A 337 15.02 0.93 -25.96
N GLU A 338 13.96 1.58 -25.47
CA GLU A 338 13.29 2.64 -26.21
C GLU A 338 12.68 3.73 -25.30
N PHE A 339 12.64 4.95 -25.83
CA PHE A 339 11.86 6.07 -25.29
C PHE A 339 10.96 6.58 -26.42
N ILE A 340 9.66 6.26 -26.37
CA ILE A 340 8.73 6.50 -27.47
C ILE A 340 7.54 7.34 -27.04
N LYS A 341 7.07 8.20 -27.94
CA LYS A 341 5.77 8.86 -27.83
C LYS A 341 4.66 7.84 -28.08
N LEU A 342 3.67 7.77 -27.18
CA LEU A 342 2.47 6.98 -27.42
C LEU A 342 1.47 7.79 -28.22
N ASP A 343 0.83 7.14 -29.19
CA ASP A 343 -0.09 7.76 -30.14
C ASP A 343 -1.21 6.78 -30.57
N LYS A 344 -1.89 7.11 -31.67
CA LYS A 344 -2.96 6.29 -32.24
C LYS A 344 -2.51 4.86 -32.61
N SER A 345 -1.24 4.63 -32.94
CA SER A 345 -0.70 3.29 -33.20
C SER A 345 -0.72 2.41 -31.95
N ARG A 346 -0.66 3.05 -30.78
CA ARG A 346 -0.81 2.42 -29.46
C ARG A 346 -2.24 2.54 -28.92
N GLY A 347 -3.19 3.06 -29.70
CA GLY A 347 -4.62 3.14 -29.35
C GLY A 347 -4.97 4.24 -28.34
N ILE A 348 -4.10 5.24 -28.18
CA ILE A 348 -4.31 6.41 -27.30
C ILE A 348 -4.27 7.71 -28.12
N SER A 349 -4.88 8.77 -27.60
CA SER A 349 -4.75 10.11 -28.20
C SER A 349 -3.29 10.57 -28.15
N GLU A 350 -2.87 11.24 -29.22
CA GLU A 350 -1.51 11.79 -29.34
C GLU A 350 -1.26 12.96 -28.38
N THR A 351 -2.31 13.73 -28.05
CA THR A 351 -2.29 14.87 -27.13
C THR A 351 -3.60 14.97 -26.35
N GLY A 352 -3.67 15.88 -25.38
CA GLY A 352 -4.89 16.17 -24.60
C GLY A 352 -5.16 15.19 -23.45
N ILE A 353 -4.21 14.30 -23.14
CA ILE A 353 -4.27 13.45 -21.94
C ILE A 353 -4.11 14.33 -20.71
N LEU A 354 -5.01 14.18 -19.74
CA LEU A 354 -5.05 14.97 -18.51
C LEU A 354 -4.38 14.27 -17.33
N GLY A 355 -4.39 12.93 -17.32
CA GLY A 355 -3.84 12.15 -16.22
C GLY A 355 -3.71 10.69 -16.57
N LEU A 356 -2.93 9.98 -15.74
CA LEU A 356 -2.76 8.55 -15.79
C LEU A 356 -3.13 7.97 -14.41
N SER A 357 -3.60 6.73 -14.39
CA SER A 357 -3.71 6.00 -13.13
C SER A 357 -3.42 4.53 -13.35
N LYS A 358 -3.06 3.84 -12.27
CA LYS A 358 -2.84 2.40 -12.25
C LYS A 358 -3.47 1.83 -10.99
N ARG A 359 -3.56 0.51 -10.92
CA ARG A 359 -4.00 -0.14 -9.68
C ARG A 359 -3.07 0.25 -8.54
N ARG A 360 -3.63 0.62 -7.39
CA ARG A 360 -2.85 0.93 -6.16
C ARG A 360 -2.65 -0.29 -5.27
N TRP A 361 -3.39 -1.35 -5.55
CA TRP A 361 -3.49 -2.54 -4.73
C TRP A 361 -2.95 -3.76 -5.46
N CYS A 362 -2.14 -4.57 -4.77
CA CYS A 362 -1.53 -5.76 -5.33
C CYS A 362 -2.50 -6.95 -5.35
N GLN A 363 -3.44 -6.97 -6.31
CA GLN A 363 -4.36 -8.09 -6.48
C GLN A 363 -3.72 -9.19 -7.33
N ILE A 364 -3.09 -10.13 -6.65
CA ILE A 364 -2.35 -11.19 -7.30
C ILE A 364 -3.34 -12.15 -7.97
N ARG A 365 -4.18 -12.88 -7.22
CA ARG A 365 -4.80 -14.11 -7.73
C ARG A 365 -5.98 -13.95 -8.69
N TYR A 366 -6.98 -13.11 -8.41
CA TYR A 366 -8.16 -13.03 -9.30
C TYR A 366 -7.78 -12.52 -10.70
N LEU A 367 -6.90 -11.52 -10.74
CA LEU A 367 -6.44 -10.97 -12.00
C LEU A 367 -5.79 -12.07 -12.85
N TYR A 368 -5.04 -13.03 -12.29
CA TYR A 368 -4.36 -14.08 -13.09
C TYR A 368 -5.27 -14.89 -14.04
N LYS A 369 -6.58 -15.03 -13.76
CA LYS A 369 -7.51 -15.81 -14.59
C LYS A 369 -7.69 -15.28 -16.03
N SER A 370 -7.51 -13.98 -16.29
CA SER A 370 -7.90 -13.35 -17.56
C SER A 370 -6.81 -12.54 -18.28
N ALA A 371 -5.54 -13.01 -18.28
CA ALA A 371 -4.34 -12.30 -18.77
C ALA A 371 -4.51 -11.41 -20.01
N ALA A 372 -5.13 -11.93 -21.07
CA ALA A 372 -5.24 -11.26 -22.35
C ALA A 372 -6.23 -10.07 -22.36
N GLY A 373 -7.17 -10.01 -21.40
CA GLY A 373 -8.24 -9.00 -21.34
C GLY A 373 -8.07 -7.93 -20.27
N ARG A 374 -6.88 -7.78 -19.66
CA ARG A 374 -6.67 -6.90 -18.49
C ARG A 374 -6.15 -5.52 -18.84
N THR A 375 -6.88 -4.52 -18.36
CA THR A 375 -6.39 -3.15 -18.25
C THR A 375 -5.64 -2.97 -16.91
N PHE A 376 -4.42 -2.43 -16.95
CA PHE A 376 -3.60 -2.16 -15.74
C PHE A 376 -3.23 -0.69 -15.59
N VAL A 377 -3.50 0.11 -16.62
CA VAL A 377 -3.30 1.55 -16.64
C VAL A 377 -4.52 2.21 -17.28
N LEU A 378 -4.94 3.34 -16.74
CA LEU A 378 -5.96 4.20 -17.32
C LEU A 378 -5.30 5.49 -17.76
N ALA A 379 -5.83 6.06 -18.83
CA ALA A 379 -5.50 7.39 -19.28
C ALA A 379 -6.81 8.07 -19.69
N TRP A 380 -6.90 9.38 -19.54
CA TRP A 380 -8.12 10.09 -19.93
C TRP A 380 -7.82 11.47 -20.49
N THR A 381 -8.73 11.95 -21.33
CA THR A 381 -8.83 13.35 -21.75
C THR A 381 -10.06 13.97 -21.07
N LYS A 382 -10.39 15.22 -21.39
CA LYS A 382 -11.67 15.82 -20.99
C LYS A 382 -12.90 15.03 -21.48
N SER A 383 -12.76 14.25 -22.55
CA SER A 383 -13.90 13.65 -23.26
C SER A 383 -13.82 12.13 -23.44
N GLU A 384 -12.69 11.49 -23.16
CA GLU A 384 -12.49 10.06 -23.41
C GLU A 384 -11.73 9.38 -22.27
N VAL A 385 -12.07 8.11 -22.00
CA VAL A 385 -11.33 7.24 -21.07
C VAL A 385 -10.72 6.09 -21.86
N TYR A 386 -9.46 5.80 -21.61
CA TYR A 386 -8.65 4.75 -22.22
C TYR A 386 -8.22 3.74 -21.16
N GLY A 387 -8.29 2.45 -21.49
CA GLY A 387 -7.66 1.39 -20.71
C GLY A 387 -6.48 0.81 -21.46
N GLY A 388 -5.33 0.71 -20.79
CA GLY A 388 -4.09 0.16 -21.31
C GLY A 388 -3.85 -1.27 -20.84
N PHE A 389 -3.45 -2.10 -21.79
CA PHE A 389 -3.24 -3.54 -21.69
C PHE A 389 -1.76 -3.87 -21.91
N GLY A 390 -1.43 -5.17 -21.95
CA GLY A 390 -0.07 -5.66 -22.19
C GLY A 390 0.66 -4.94 -23.32
N LYS A 391 1.97 -4.68 -23.13
CA LYS A 391 2.81 -3.87 -24.04
C LYS A 391 2.35 -2.41 -24.21
N PHE A 392 1.63 -1.86 -23.24
CA PHE A 392 1.11 -0.49 -23.23
C PHE A 392 0.26 -0.16 -24.46
N LYS A 393 -0.58 -1.12 -24.88
CA LYS A 393 -1.60 -0.89 -25.92
C LYS A 393 -2.90 -0.46 -25.26
N PHE A 394 -3.47 0.64 -25.71
CA PHE A 394 -4.68 1.25 -25.17
C PHE A 394 -5.90 0.96 -26.04
N MET A 395 -7.06 0.97 -25.39
CA MET A 395 -8.37 0.90 -26.01
C MET A 395 -9.29 1.91 -25.34
N ARG A 396 -10.05 2.65 -26.15
CA ARG A 396 -11.04 3.60 -25.65
C ARG A 396 -12.24 2.87 -25.03
N PHE A 397 -12.49 3.13 -23.75
CA PHE A 397 -13.59 2.52 -22.98
C PHE A 397 -14.90 3.30 -23.16
N THR A 398 -14.84 4.63 -23.13
CA THR A 398 -16.03 5.48 -23.24
C THR A 398 -15.69 6.87 -23.72
N THR A 399 -16.74 7.63 -24.03
CA THR A 399 -16.68 9.06 -24.35
C THR A 399 -17.73 9.81 -23.53
N THR A 400 -17.57 11.11 -23.34
CA THR A 400 -18.58 11.95 -22.67
C THR A 400 -19.92 11.93 -23.42
N SER A 401 -19.93 11.79 -24.75
CA SER A 401 -21.17 11.56 -25.52
C SER A 401 -21.89 10.27 -25.11
N ARG A 402 -21.16 9.16 -24.95
CA ARG A 402 -21.72 7.90 -24.48
C ARG A 402 -22.19 7.98 -23.03
N LEU A 403 -21.42 8.67 -22.18
CA LEU A 403 -21.79 8.90 -20.78
C LEU A 403 -23.04 9.78 -20.68
N LYS A 404 -23.17 10.87 -21.45
CA LYS A 404 -24.40 11.68 -21.49
C LYS A 404 -25.63 10.84 -21.82
N TYR A 405 -25.52 9.97 -22.82
CA TYR A 405 -26.61 9.06 -23.19
C TYR A 405 -26.97 8.11 -22.03
N LEU A 406 -25.97 7.48 -21.40
CA LEU A 406 -26.17 6.59 -20.25
C LEU A 406 -26.80 7.30 -19.05
N LEU A 407 -26.38 8.53 -18.79
CA LEU A 407 -26.85 9.38 -17.69
C LEU A 407 -28.18 10.09 -18.01
N LYS A 408 -28.73 9.91 -19.23
CA LYS A 408 -29.91 10.61 -19.73
C LYS A 408 -29.79 12.14 -19.62
N LEU A 409 -28.60 12.67 -19.81
CA LEU A 409 -28.34 14.11 -19.78
C LEU A 409 -28.64 14.75 -21.14
N PRO A 410 -29.18 15.99 -21.17
CA PRO A 410 -29.34 16.76 -22.39
C PRO A 410 -28.01 16.87 -23.18
N PRO A 411 -28.03 16.77 -24.52
CA PRO A 411 -26.82 16.94 -25.34
C PRO A 411 -26.13 18.30 -25.13
N THR A 412 -26.92 19.34 -24.82
CA THR A 412 -26.48 20.73 -24.58
C THR A 412 -25.71 20.92 -23.28
N ASP A 413 -25.87 20.03 -22.31
CA ASP A 413 -25.15 20.13 -21.04
C ASP A 413 -23.65 19.90 -21.25
N THR A 414 -22.82 20.51 -20.42
CA THR A 414 -21.38 20.23 -20.43
C THR A 414 -21.09 19.05 -19.50
N LEU A 415 -20.39 18.05 -20.01
CA LEU A 415 -19.91 16.88 -19.26
C LEU A 415 -18.44 16.68 -19.58
N GLU A 416 -17.58 16.76 -18.58
CA GLU A 416 -16.13 16.55 -18.71
C GLU A 416 -15.65 15.47 -17.73
N ILE A 417 -14.69 14.66 -18.16
CA ILE A 417 -13.98 13.73 -17.29
C ILE A 417 -12.87 14.50 -16.56
N ILE A 418 -12.86 14.41 -15.24
CA ILE A 418 -11.88 15.11 -14.39
C ILE A 418 -10.72 14.17 -14.08
N THR A 419 -11.03 13.03 -13.48
CA THR A 419 -10.06 12.05 -13.00
C THR A 419 -10.66 10.66 -13.02
N VAL A 420 -9.82 9.63 -13.22
CA VAL A 420 -10.23 8.24 -13.34
C VAL A 420 -9.26 7.36 -12.55
N GLU A 421 -9.79 6.56 -11.63
CA GLU A 421 -9.01 5.69 -10.74
C GLU A 421 -9.63 4.29 -10.70
N TYR A 422 -8.78 3.28 -10.48
CA TYR A 422 -9.27 1.93 -10.21
C TYR A 422 -9.90 1.87 -8.82
N SER A 423 -10.99 1.12 -8.67
CA SER A 423 -11.47 0.77 -7.33
C SER A 423 -10.66 -0.38 -6.75
N TRP A 424 -10.89 -0.67 -5.47
CA TRP A 424 -10.36 -1.91 -4.86
C TRP A 424 -10.87 -3.14 -5.63
N HIS A 425 -12.09 -3.15 -6.16
CA HIS A 425 -12.59 -4.28 -6.91
C HIS A 425 -11.76 -4.53 -8.19
N PRO A 426 -11.29 -5.77 -8.45
CA PRO A 426 -10.29 -6.05 -9.51
C PRO A 426 -10.83 -5.86 -10.94
N LEU A 427 -12.14 -5.69 -11.10
CA LEU A 427 -12.79 -5.50 -12.39
C LEU A 427 -13.33 -4.08 -12.59
N GLU A 428 -13.03 -3.16 -11.68
CA GLU A 428 -13.69 -1.86 -11.68
C GLU A 428 -12.74 -0.68 -11.74
N ALA A 429 -13.22 0.36 -12.42
CA ALA A 429 -12.61 1.67 -12.47
C ALA A 429 -13.72 2.72 -12.39
N ALA A 430 -13.49 3.81 -11.69
CA ALA A 430 -14.45 4.90 -11.61
C ALA A 430 -13.93 6.13 -12.34
N ALA A 431 -14.84 6.99 -12.76
CA ALA A 431 -14.52 8.32 -13.29
C ALA A 431 -15.33 9.37 -12.53
N LEU A 432 -14.65 10.43 -12.08
CA LEU A 432 -15.29 11.66 -11.63
C LEU A 432 -15.59 12.55 -12.84
N LEU A 433 -16.83 13.00 -12.92
CA LEU A 433 -17.37 13.78 -14.02
C LEU A 433 -17.80 15.16 -13.51
N SER A 434 -17.39 16.21 -14.21
CA SER A 434 -17.95 17.56 -14.05
C SER A 434 -19.19 17.67 -14.93
N HIS A 435 -20.34 17.93 -14.33
CA HIS A 435 -21.61 18.18 -15.03
C HIS A 435 -22.12 19.58 -14.72
N CYS A 436 -22.53 20.31 -15.77
CA CYS A 436 -23.34 21.51 -15.61
C CYS A 436 -24.14 21.86 -16.88
N SER A 437 -25.33 22.43 -16.68
CA SER A 437 -26.11 23.06 -17.75
C SER A 437 -25.68 24.51 -18.00
N VAL A 438 -25.38 25.26 -16.92
CA VAL A 438 -24.80 26.62 -16.98
C VAL A 438 -23.79 26.77 -15.81
N CYS A 439 -22.50 26.63 -16.06
CA CYS A 439 -21.44 26.79 -15.04
C CYS A 439 -21.00 28.26 -14.89
N THR A 440 -21.54 29.02 -13.94
CA THR A 440 -20.99 30.34 -13.61
C THR A 440 -19.91 30.27 -12.54
N THR A 441 -20.20 29.73 -11.35
CA THR A 441 -19.28 29.75 -10.19
C THR A 441 -18.92 28.36 -9.65
N THR A 442 -19.85 27.41 -9.67
CA THR A 442 -19.66 26.04 -9.17
C THR A 442 -19.89 25.00 -10.27
N LYS A 443 -19.37 23.79 -10.05
CA LYS A 443 -19.63 22.62 -10.90
C LYS A 443 -20.10 21.45 -10.03
N ASN A 444 -21.00 20.64 -10.57
CA ASN A 444 -21.47 19.43 -9.90
C ASN A 444 -20.62 18.24 -10.33
N ILE A 445 -20.13 17.50 -9.35
CA ILE A 445 -19.30 16.33 -9.54
C ILE A 445 -20.17 15.10 -9.39
N ARG A 446 -20.10 14.20 -10.36
CA ARG A 446 -20.79 12.90 -10.34
C ARG A 446 -19.78 11.78 -10.52
N MET A 447 -20.11 10.58 -10.05
CA MET A 447 -19.26 9.40 -10.22
C MET A 447 -19.95 8.33 -11.07
N VAL A 448 -19.19 7.76 -12.00
CA VAL A 448 -19.60 6.54 -12.72
C VAL A 448 -18.58 5.44 -12.50
N ILE A 449 -19.03 4.20 -12.30
CA ILE A 449 -18.17 3.02 -12.17
C ILE A 449 -18.32 2.16 -13.42
N PHE A 450 -17.19 1.88 -14.08
CA PHE A 450 -17.05 0.88 -15.12
C PHE A 450 -16.78 -0.48 -14.51
N ASN A 451 -17.49 -1.50 -14.97
CA ASN A 451 -17.20 -2.88 -14.64
C ASN A 451 -16.77 -3.64 -15.92
N SER A 452 -15.57 -4.20 -15.91
CA SER A 452 -14.96 -4.83 -17.08
C SER A 452 -15.55 -6.20 -17.42
N ALA A 453 -16.19 -6.90 -16.48
CA ALA A 453 -16.88 -8.16 -16.78
C ALA A 453 -18.13 -7.93 -17.65
N TYR A 454 -18.81 -6.81 -17.43
CA TYR A 454 -20.03 -6.45 -18.18
C TYR A 454 -19.79 -5.41 -19.27
N PHE A 455 -18.58 -4.85 -19.33
CA PHE A 455 -18.22 -3.72 -20.19
C PHE A 455 -19.25 -2.57 -20.11
N SER A 456 -19.69 -2.26 -18.89
CA SER A 456 -20.80 -1.33 -18.63
C SER A 456 -20.42 -0.28 -17.60
N TRP A 457 -20.97 0.93 -17.76
CA TRP A 457 -20.81 2.04 -16.81
C TRP A 457 -22.11 2.23 -16.04
N LYS A 458 -22.03 2.45 -14.73
CA LYS A 458 -23.17 2.73 -13.85
C LYS A 458 -22.95 4.02 -13.07
N LEU A 459 -23.94 4.90 -13.09
CA LEU A 459 -24.01 6.08 -12.23
C LEU A 459 -24.09 5.63 -10.77
N GLN A 460 -23.29 6.26 -9.92
CA GLN A 460 -23.34 6.07 -8.48
C GLN A 460 -24.15 7.19 -7.82
N ASP A 461 -24.68 6.90 -6.64
CA ASP A 461 -25.36 7.89 -5.79
C ASP A 461 -24.31 8.77 -5.09
N PHE A 462 -23.60 9.58 -5.89
CA PHE A 462 -22.54 10.47 -5.47
C PHE A 462 -22.69 11.81 -6.17
N GLU A 463 -22.87 12.87 -5.38
CA GLU A 463 -22.92 14.25 -5.84
C GLU A 463 -22.13 15.17 -4.90
N LEU A 464 -21.23 15.97 -5.47
CA LEU A 464 -20.44 16.96 -4.74
C LEU A 464 -20.43 18.27 -5.51
N GLN A 465 -20.68 19.40 -4.83
CA GLN A 465 -20.57 20.73 -5.44
C GLN A 465 -19.26 21.39 -5.02
N VAL A 466 -18.47 21.81 -5.99
CA VAL A 466 -17.18 22.48 -5.75
C VAL A 466 -17.05 23.75 -6.59
N PRO A 467 -16.16 24.69 -6.22
CA PRO A 467 -15.78 25.80 -7.07
C PRO A 467 -15.37 25.33 -8.47
N LYS A 468 -15.71 26.10 -9.51
CA LYS A 468 -15.43 25.75 -10.90
C LYS A 468 -13.96 25.41 -11.16
N GLU A 469 -13.06 26.18 -10.54
CA GLU A 469 -11.60 26.03 -10.68
C GLU A 469 -10.98 24.92 -9.81
N ALA A 470 -11.76 24.29 -8.92
CA ALA A 470 -11.26 23.25 -8.04
C ALA A 470 -10.74 22.05 -8.86
N LYS A 471 -9.50 21.65 -8.62
CA LYS A 471 -8.91 20.42 -9.16
C LYS A 471 -9.13 19.33 -8.14
N LEU A 472 -9.76 18.24 -8.57
CA LEU A 472 -10.08 17.13 -7.69
C LEU A 472 -9.23 15.93 -8.01
N GLU A 473 -8.60 15.40 -6.99
CA GLU A 473 -8.06 14.05 -6.97
C GLU A 473 -8.88 13.20 -5.99
N TYR A 474 -8.83 11.89 -6.18
CA TYR A 474 -9.52 10.97 -5.29
C TYR A 474 -8.87 9.61 -5.29
N ARG A 475 -9.17 8.82 -4.27
CA ARG A 475 -8.71 7.44 -4.13
C ARG A 475 -9.80 6.58 -3.51
N PHE A 476 -9.84 5.34 -3.96
CA PHE A 476 -10.55 4.29 -3.23
C PHE A 476 -9.71 3.82 -2.05
N LEU A 477 -10.35 3.67 -0.91
CA LEU A 477 -9.78 3.07 0.29
C LEU A 477 -9.82 1.53 0.19
N TYR A 478 -8.98 0.88 1.00
CA TYR A 478 -9.00 -0.57 1.16
C TYR A 478 -10.26 -0.99 1.90
N SER A 479 -11.28 -1.44 1.16
CA SER A 479 -12.60 -1.80 1.67
C SER A 479 -13.31 -2.75 0.70
N ALA A 480 -14.18 -3.62 1.21
CA ALA A 480 -15.04 -4.44 0.35
C ALA A 480 -16.05 -3.58 -0.42
N MET A 481 -16.55 -2.53 0.21
CA MET A 481 -17.45 -1.58 -0.43
C MET A 481 -16.65 -0.44 -1.09
N PRO A 482 -17.20 0.20 -2.15
CA PRO A 482 -16.61 1.41 -2.71
C PRO A 482 -16.59 2.54 -1.69
N ASP A 483 -15.45 2.72 -1.04
CA ASP A 483 -15.17 3.82 -0.12
C ASP A 483 -14.10 4.72 -0.71
N ILE A 484 -14.31 6.03 -0.67
CA ILE A 484 -13.42 7.01 -1.29
C ILE A 484 -13.04 8.15 -0.36
N ILE A 485 -11.87 8.72 -0.65
CA ILE A 485 -11.50 10.06 -0.23
C ILE A 485 -11.24 10.89 -1.48
N VAL A 486 -11.81 12.09 -1.52
CA VAL A 486 -11.65 13.08 -2.59
C VAL A 486 -11.02 14.31 -1.97
N TRP A 487 -10.13 15.01 -2.65
CA TRP A 487 -9.60 16.27 -2.13
C TRP A 487 -9.39 17.29 -3.24
N ASP A 488 -9.46 18.56 -2.87
CA ASP A 488 -8.95 19.66 -3.67
C ASP A 488 -7.67 20.23 -3.05
N GLU A 489 -7.31 21.47 -3.36
CA GLU A 489 -6.11 22.12 -2.82
C GLU A 489 -6.22 22.42 -1.31
N HIS A 490 -7.42 22.37 -0.72
CA HIS A 490 -7.72 22.89 0.63
C HIS A 490 -8.52 21.94 1.53
N GLN A 491 -9.41 21.12 0.96
CA GLN A 491 -10.40 20.31 1.66
C GLN A 491 -10.28 18.85 1.29
N VAL A 492 -10.69 18.00 2.23
CA VAL A 492 -10.80 16.55 2.03
C VAL A 492 -12.25 16.15 2.26
N TYR A 493 -12.83 15.48 1.28
CA TYR A 493 -14.17 14.90 1.30
C TYR A 493 -14.08 13.38 1.40
N TYR A 494 -15.13 12.76 1.91
CA TYR A 494 -15.23 11.30 2.01
C TYR A 494 -16.56 10.80 1.44
N GLY A 495 -16.55 9.56 0.96
CA GLY A 495 -17.74 8.79 0.62
C GLY A 495 -17.55 7.37 1.13
N TYR A 496 -18.30 6.99 2.16
CA TYR A 496 -18.19 5.70 2.84
C TYR A 496 -19.44 4.85 2.64
N ARG A 497 -19.28 3.53 2.79
CA ARG A 497 -20.32 2.51 2.71
C ARG A 497 -21.08 2.56 1.39
N ASN A 498 -20.34 2.49 0.28
CA ASN A 498 -20.89 2.59 -1.08
C ASN A 498 -21.65 3.92 -1.27
N PHE A 499 -21.03 5.02 -0.86
CA PHE A 499 -21.55 6.39 -0.96
C PHE A 499 -22.82 6.69 -0.14
N ALA A 500 -23.26 5.78 0.74
CA ALA A 500 -24.41 6.01 1.61
C ALA A 500 -24.16 7.11 2.65
N VAL A 501 -22.89 7.33 3.02
CA VAL A 501 -22.49 8.42 3.92
C VAL A 501 -21.42 9.24 3.20
N PHE A 502 -21.69 10.52 2.98
CA PHE A 502 -20.75 11.43 2.35
C PHE A 502 -20.68 12.75 3.12
N GLY A 503 -19.54 13.43 3.01
CA GLY A 503 -19.33 14.70 3.69
C GLY A 503 -17.92 15.24 3.52
N THR A 504 -17.63 16.31 4.25
CA THR A 504 -16.30 16.91 4.33
C THR A 504 -15.66 16.49 5.65
N ILE A 505 -14.38 16.13 5.60
CA ILE A 505 -13.58 15.87 6.79
C ILE A 505 -13.47 17.15 7.60
N THR A 506 -13.77 17.07 8.88
CA THR A 506 -13.65 18.18 9.83
C THR A 506 -12.47 17.93 10.77
N THR A 507 -11.96 18.97 11.40
CA THR A 507 -11.06 18.83 12.56
C THR A 507 -11.84 18.96 13.87
N ALA A 508 -11.22 18.69 15.01
CA ALA A 508 -11.83 18.87 16.33
C ALA A 508 -12.34 20.31 16.57
N SER A 509 -11.76 21.32 15.90
CA SER A 509 -12.22 22.72 15.96
C SER A 509 -13.41 23.02 15.03
N GLY A 510 -13.89 22.04 14.26
CA GLY A 510 -14.96 22.18 13.28
C GLY A 510 -14.50 22.75 11.93
N GLU A 511 -13.21 23.02 11.76
CA GLU A 511 -12.65 23.52 10.50
C GLU A 511 -12.61 22.41 9.45
N THR A 512 -13.01 22.75 8.21
CA THR A 512 -12.99 21.86 7.04
C THR A 512 -11.90 22.23 6.05
N ASN A 513 -11.42 23.48 6.09
CA ASN A 513 -10.31 23.95 5.26
C ASN A 513 -8.98 23.68 5.96
N LEU A 514 -8.27 22.64 5.54
CA LEU A 514 -6.98 22.29 6.13
C LEU A 514 -5.90 23.35 5.89
N SER A 515 -6.05 24.18 4.85
CA SER A 515 -5.16 25.31 4.59
C SER A 515 -5.25 26.38 5.68
N SER A 516 -6.40 26.59 6.32
CA SER A 516 -6.51 27.57 7.41
C SER A 516 -5.69 27.16 8.64
N LEU A 517 -5.53 25.85 8.87
CA LEU A 517 -4.72 25.26 9.95
C LEU A 517 -3.27 25.01 9.56
N SER A 518 -2.90 25.28 8.30
CA SER A 518 -1.54 25.08 7.77
C SER A 518 -1.00 26.32 7.06
N GLN A 519 -1.30 27.51 7.61
CA GLN A 519 -0.74 28.79 7.16
C GLN A 519 -1.02 29.12 5.68
N GLY A 520 -2.16 28.66 5.16
CA GLY A 520 -2.56 28.85 3.76
C GLY A 520 -1.90 27.88 2.77
N SER A 521 -1.18 26.86 3.24
CA SER A 521 -0.54 25.86 2.39
C SER A 521 -1.58 24.98 1.67
N ASN A 522 -1.24 24.51 0.48
CA ASN A 522 -2.07 23.57 -0.27
C ASN A 522 -1.79 22.11 0.14
N ILE A 523 -2.75 21.23 -0.12
CA ILE A 523 -2.56 19.77 -0.03
C ILE A 523 -1.56 19.34 -1.10
N HIS A 524 -0.48 18.68 -0.67
CA HIS A 524 0.57 18.18 -1.55
C HIS A 524 0.38 16.69 -1.87
N GLN A 525 0.17 15.87 -0.85
CA GLN A 525 0.09 14.42 -1.01
C GLN A 525 -0.87 13.82 0.00
N VAL A 526 -1.76 12.95 -0.48
CA VAL A 526 -2.55 12.05 0.38
C VAL A 526 -1.91 10.67 0.28
N LEU A 527 -1.66 9.99 1.40
CA LEU A 527 -1.16 8.61 1.47
C LEU A 527 -2.21 7.74 2.15
N THR A 528 -2.48 6.55 1.62
CA THR A 528 -3.51 5.63 2.10
C THR A 528 -2.91 4.23 2.21
N ASP A 529 -3.10 3.53 3.33
CA ASP A 529 -2.63 2.15 3.52
C ASP A 529 -3.77 1.11 3.49
N SER A 530 -3.41 -0.17 3.64
CA SER A 530 -4.35 -1.30 3.67
C SER A 530 -5.05 -1.52 5.02
N ILE A 531 -4.74 -0.73 6.04
CA ILE A 531 -5.41 -0.78 7.36
C ILE A 531 -6.30 0.46 7.61
N GLY A 532 -6.47 1.29 6.57
CA GLY A 532 -7.37 2.43 6.55
C GLY A 532 -6.78 3.72 7.15
N ASN A 533 -5.48 3.79 7.41
CA ASN A 533 -4.84 5.05 7.76
C ASN A 533 -4.71 5.93 6.52
N VAL A 534 -4.92 7.22 6.71
CA VAL A 534 -4.80 8.23 5.67
C VAL A 534 -3.99 9.39 6.22
N VAL A 535 -2.87 9.69 5.58
CA VAL A 535 -2.00 10.82 5.94
C VAL A 535 -2.09 11.86 4.84
N VAL A 536 -2.52 13.07 5.20
CA VAL A 536 -2.61 14.23 4.30
C VAL A 536 -1.44 15.14 4.62
N LYS A 537 -0.47 15.22 3.71
CA LYS A 537 0.67 16.12 3.79
C LYS A 537 0.41 17.38 2.99
N MET A 538 0.62 18.53 3.61
CA MET A 538 0.61 19.85 2.98
C MET A 538 1.96 20.16 2.34
N GLU A 539 2.01 21.14 1.42
CA GLU A 539 3.26 21.61 0.80
C GLU A 539 4.27 22.12 1.85
N ASN A 540 3.81 22.83 2.88
CA ASN A 540 4.62 23.27 4.02
C ASN A 540 4.89 22.17 5.06
N ASN A 541 4.70 20.90 4.71
CA ASN A 541 4.98 19.73 5.55
C ASN A 541 4.16 19.59 6.84
N VAL A 542 3.12 20.41 7.06
CA VAL A 542 2.08 20.09 8.04
C VAL A 542 1.39 18.80 7.59
N MET A 543 1.13 17.89 8.53
CA MET A 543 0.49 16.62 8.25
C MET A 543 -0.80 16.48 9.06
N PHE A 544 -1.82 15.93 8.44
CA PHE A 544 -3.07 15.53 9.08
C PHE A 544 -3.24 14.02 8.97
N TYR A 545 -3.85 13.41 9.98
CA TYR A 545 -4.23 12.02 9.96
C TYR A 545 -5.75 11.88 9.95
N ILE A 546 -6.23 10.99 9.10
CA ILE A 546 -7.61 10.55 8.99
C ILE A 546 -7.61 9.02 9.07
N LYS A 547 -8.66 8.44 9.66
CA LYS A 547 -8.89 6.99 9.67
C LYS A 547 -10.13 6.70 8.82
N ALA A 548 -10.06 5.68 7.97
CA ALA A 548 -11.19 5.23 7.15
C ALA A 548 -12.45 5.02 8.01
N ASP A 549 -13.59 5.49 7.52
CA ASP A 549 -14.90 5.59 8.23
C ASP A 549 -14.96 6.57 9.42
N ILE A 550 -13.87 7.26 9.74
CA ILE A 550 -13.87 8.39 10.68
C ILE A 550 -13.91 9.69 9.86
N THR A 551 -14.75 10.64 10.30
CA THR A 551 -15.00 11.89 9.60
C THR A 551 -14.18 13.07 10.13
N GLU A 552 -13.37 12.82 11.17
CA GLU A 552 -12.56 13.82 11.84
C GLU A 552 -11.05 13.59 11.61
N ALA A 553 -10.36 14.63 11.15
CA ALA A 553 -8.90 14.69 11.03
C ALA A 553 -8.25 15.24 12.30
N VAL A 554 -7.06 14.74 12.61
CA VAL A 554 -6.16 15.33 13.61
C VAL A 554 -4.93 15.91 12.94
N ILE A 555 -4.48 17.07 13.42
CA ILE A 555 -3.18 17.61 13.02
C ILE A 555 -2.07 16.83 13.74
N LEU A 556 -1.13 16.30 12.99
CA LEU A 556 0.05 15.62 13.52
C LEU A 556 1.10 16.66 13.96
N HIS A 557 1.96 16.31 14.92
CA HIS A 557 3.02 17.22 15.33
C HIS A 557 3.95 17.54 14.15
N THR A 558 4.44 18.78 14.12
CA THR A 558 5.40 19.20 13.10
C THR A 558 6.70 18.41 13.24
N TRP A 559 7.06 17.68 12.18
CA TRP A 559 8.26 16.84 12.13
C TRP A 559 9.29 17.32 11.11
N VAL A 560 8.86 18.11 10.13
CA VAL A 560 9.71 18.62 9.06
C VAL A 560 9.60 20.15 9.02
N ASN A 561 10.71 20.83 8.74
CA ASN A 561 10.71 22.29 8.53
C ASN A 561 9.77 22.65 7.37
N THR A 562 9.02 23.74 7.48
CA THR A 562 8.06 24.17 6.47
C THR A 562 8.65 24.43 5.07
N THR A 563 9.97 24.67 4.99
CA THR A 563 10.67 24.97 3.74
C THR A 563 11.36 23.76 3.10
N ALA A 564 11.47 22.63 3.81
CA ALA A 564 12.19 21.45 3.30
C ALA A 564 11.39 20.75 2.19
N LYS A 565 12.05 20.40 1.07
CA LYS A 565 11.45 19.61 0.00
C LYS A 565 11.34 18.14 0.44
N THR A 566 10.13 17.68 0.74
CA THR A 566 9.89 16.30 1.19
C THR A 566 8.67 15.63 0.59
N GLY A 567 8.70 14.30 0.51
CA GLY A 567 7.59 13.44 0.11
C GLY A 567 7.40 12.27 1.07
N LEU A 568 6.22 11.65 1.06
CA LEU A 568 5.90 10.46 1.85
C LEU A 568 5.79 9.22 0.96
N PHE A 569 6.26 8.09 1.46
CA PHE A 569 6.11 6.79 0.82
C PHE A 569 6.09 5.66 1.86
N PHE A 570 5.80 4.44 1.42
CA PHE A 570 5.91 3.24 2.26
C PHE A 570 7.27 2.58 2.07
N ASP A 571 7.98 2.31 3.15
CA ASP A 571 9.27 1.63 3.09
C ASP A 571 9.14 0.11 2.90
N LYS A 572 10.23 -0.63 3.15
CA LYS A 572 10.28 -2.10 3.04
C LYS A 572 9.41 -2.83 4.08
N SER A 573 9.04 -2.14 5.15
CA SER A 573 8.24 -2.64 6.27
C SER A 573 6.78 -2.19 6.19
N PHE A 574 6.38 -1.50 5.11
CA PHE A 574 5.08 -0.82 4.95
C PHE A 574 4.83 0.31 5.96
N GLU A 575 5.88 0.87 6.54
CA GLU A 575 5.76 2.02 7.43
C GLU A 575 5.88 3.33 6.65
N VAL A 576 5.26 4.39 7.17
CA VAL A 576 5.34 5.72 6.56
C VAL A 576 6.76 6.25 6.72
N CYS A 577 7.38 6.64 5.61
CA CYS A 577 8.72 7.17 5.56
C CYS A 577 8.73 8.56 4.90
N ILE A 578 9.52 9.47 5.45
CA ILE A 578 9.76 10.81 4.89
C ILE A 578 11.02 10.75 4.03
N LEU A 579 10.87 11.10 2.75
CA LEU A 579 11.99 11.30 1.83
C LEU A 579 12.35 12.79 1.78
N TYR A 580 13.58 13.13 2.13
CA TYR A 580 14.16 14.46 2.02
C TYR A 580 14.95 14.59 0.73
N TYR A 581 14.69 15.67 0.00
CA TYR A 581 15.46 16.08 -1.16
C TYR A 581 16.21 17.36 -0.84
N ASN A 582 17.52 17.26 -0.70
CA ASN A 582 18.39 18.40 -0.45
C ASN A 582 19.14 18.78 -1.73
N GLU A 583 18.94 20.03 -2.15
CA GLU A 583 19.66 20.65 -3.25
C GLU A 583 20.98 21.21 -2.70
N ASN A 584 22.10 20.53 -2.96
CA ASN A 584 23.41 21.14 -2.73
C ASN A 584 23.90 21.84 -4.00
N LEU A 585 24.54 22.99 -3.81
CA LEU A 585 25.06 23.89 -4.86
C LEU A 585 26.01 23.23 -5.88
N ASP A 586 26.60 22.07 -5.55
CA ASP A 586 27.62 21.38 -6.36
C ASP A 586 27.08 20.22 -7.21
N GLU A 587 25.81 20.23 -7.65
CA GLU A 587 25.14 19.13 -8.37
C GLU A 587 25.11 17.77 -7.61
N LYS A 588 25.45 17.80 -6.32
CA LYS A 588 25.37 16.64 -5.43
C LYS A 588 23.97 16.55 -4.84
N TYR A 589 23.08 15.92 -5.58
CA TYR A 589 21.77 15.54 -5.05
C TYR A 589 21.94 14.65 -3.83
N GLN A 590 21.28 15.00 -2.73
CA GLN A 590 21.22 14.16 -1.54
C GLN A 590 19.77 13.77 -1.29
N LEU A 591 19.53 12.45 -1.35
CA LEU A 591 18.28 11.83 -0.95
C LEU A 591 18.51 11.14 0.39
N GLN A 592 17.68 11.46 1.37
CA GLN A 592 17.71 10.84 2.69
C GLN A 592 16.31 10.39 3.07
N THR A 593 16.20 9.20 3.65
CA THR A 593 14.94 8.66 4.15
C THR A 593 14.94 8.63 5.68
N GLN A 594 13.77 8.84 6.27
CA GLN A 594 13.56 8.75 7.71
C GLN A 594 12.19 8.13 8.01
N PRO A 595 12.14 6.99 8.72
CA PRO A 595 10.89 6.43 9.22
C PRO A 595 10.13 7.45 10.07
N TYR A 596 8.82 7.55 9.88
CA TYR A 596 7.96 8.44 10.62
C TYR A 596 7.13 7.64 11.65
N PRO A 597 7.24 7.93 12.96
CA PRO A 597 6.58 7.16 14.01
C PRO A 597 5.09 7.47 14.12
N LEU A 598 4.32 7.21 13.06
CA LEU A 598 2.91 7.61 12.93
C LEU A 598 2.06 7.16 14.14
N ILE A 599 2.20 5.91 14.58
CA ILE A 599 1.41 5.38 15.69
C ILE A 599 1.74 6.08 17.02
N LEU A 600 3.01 6.34 17.31
CA LEU A 600 3.41 7.04 18.53
C LEU A 600 2.95 8.50 18.52
N GLU A 601 3.02 9.18 17.37
CA GLU A 601 2.50 10.53 17.19
C GLU A 601 0.98 10.58 17.41
N LEU A 602 0.25 9.58 16.92
CA LEU A 602 -1.18 9.47 17.16
C LEU A 602 -1.52 9.19 18.61
N GLN A 603 -0.77 8.31 19.29
CA GLN A 603 -0.95 8.08 20.73
C GLN A 603 -0.70 9.35 21.53
N SER A 604 0.33 10.11 21.14
CA SER A 604 0.64 11.38 21.79
C SER A 604 -0.55 12.34 21.70
N ILE A 605 -1.15 12.51 20.53
CA ILE A 605 -2.27 13.44 20.33
C ILE A 605 -3.56 12.93 20.98
N ASN A 606 -3.85 11.63 20.89
CA ASN A 606 -5.11 11.07 21.38
C ASN A 606 -5.21 11.01 22.91
N LYS A 607 -4.08 11.12 23.64
CA LYS A 607 -4.11 11.20 25.10
C LYS A 607 -5.02 12.34 25.59
N ASP A 608 -4.97 13.49 24.91
CA ASP A 608 -5.78 14.66 25.26
C ASP A 608 -7.22 14.55 24.76
N LEU A 609 -7.45 13.80 23.68
CA LEU A 609 -8.77 13.60 23.08
C LEU A 609 -9.62 12.55 23.82
N GLY A 610 -8.98 11.63 24.57
CA GLY A 610 -9.67 10.54 25.26
C GLY A 610 -10.30 9.49 24.34
N ASP A 611 -9.90 9.47 23.06
CA ASP A 611 -10.45 8.60 22.01
C ASP A 611 -9.76 7.24 21.99
N TRP A 612 -10.22 6.31 22.83
CA TRP A 612 -9.69 4.95 22.93
C TRP A 612 -10.49 3.96 22.07
N CYS A 613 -9.83 2.88 21.64
CA CYS A 613 -10.52 1.83 20.88
C CYS A 613 -11.59 1.16 21.76
N PRO A 614 -12.85 1.04 21.31
CA PRO A 614 -13.94 0.48 22.12
C PRO A 614 -13.81 -1.03 22.36
N TYR A 615 -12.92 -1.71 21.62
CA TYR A 615 -12.59 -3.12 21.77
C TYR A 615 -11.09 -3.30 22.04
N LEU A 616 -10.72 -4.42 22.68
CA LEU A 616 -9.34 -4.76 23.02
C LEU A 616 -8.68 -5.56 21.89
N ALA A 617 -9.42 -6.48 21.28
CA ALA A 617 -8.91 -7.33 20.21
C ALA A 617 -9.97 -7.63 19.16
N PHE A 618 -9.54 -7.72 17.90
CA PHE A 618 -10.33 -8.20 16.77
C PHE A 618 -9.50 -9.20 15.97
N GLN A 619 -9.89 -10.47 16.00
CA GLN A 619 -9.14 -11.61 15.44
C GLN A 619 -9.96 -12.37 14.41
N HIS A 620 -9.31 -13.11 13.51
CA HIS A 620 -9.99 -13.92 12.49
C HIS A 620 -9.10 -15.04 11.96
N ASN A 621 -9.69 -16.04 11.29
CA ASN A 621 -8.97 -17.05 10.51
C ASN A 621 -8.98 -16.80 8.99
N ILE A 622 -9.19 -15.57 8.55
CA ILE A 622 -8.96 -15.22 7.14
C ILE A 622 -7.46 -15.29 6.89
N HIS A 623 -7.09 -16.06 5.87
CA HIS A 623 -5.74 -16.56 5.64
C HIS A 623 -5.21 -16.25 4.25
N SER A 624 -6.10 -15.86 3.34
CA SER A 624 -5.82 -15.43 1.98
C SER A 624 -6.73 -14.24 1.69
N GLN A 625 -6.25 -13.30 0.88
CA GLN A 625 -7.11 -12.25 0.32
C GLN A 625 -7.98 -12.78 -0.83
N PHE A 626 -7.75 -14.01 -1.29
CA PHE A 626 -8.47 -14.62 -2.42
C PHE A 626 -8.76 -16.10 -2.19
N TYR A 627 -10.03 -16.47 -2.28
CA TYR A 627 -10.53 -17.84 -2.26
C TYR A 627 -11.24 -18.15 -3.57
N HIS A 628 -11.11 -19.39 -4.02
CA HIS A 628 -11.93 -19.92 -5.10
C HIS A 628 -12.93 -20.90 -4.52
N MET A 629 -14.15 -20.91 -5.04
CA MET A 629 -15.22 -21.80 -4.61
C MET A 629 -15.99 -22.36 -5.79
N ASP A 630 -16.01 -23.68 -5.89
CA ASP A 630 -16.78 -24.43 -6.88
C ASP A 630 -18.10 -24.98 -6.28
N LYS A 631 -19.02 -25.47 -7.13
CA LYS A 631 -20.29 -26.09 -6.72
C LYS A 631 -20.03 -27.19 -5.68
N GLY A 632 -20.68 -27.10 -4.52
CA GLY A 632 -20.60 -28.10 -3.46
C GLY A 632 -19.43 -27.94 -2.49
N GLU A 633 -18.51 -27.01 -2.75
CA GLU A 633 -17.51 -26.60 -1.77
C GLU A 633 -18.15 -25.64 -0.75
N SER A 634 -17.55 -25.54 0.44
CA SER A 634 -17.92 -24.53 1.43
C SER A 634 -16.70 -23.96 2.12
N LEU A 635 -16.69 -22.66 2.35
CA LEU A 635 -15.63 -21.94 3.08
C LEU A 635 -16.19 -21.49 4.42
N THR A 636 -15.50 -21.83 5.51
CA THR A 636 -15.89 -21.40 6.86
C THR A 636 -14.84 -20.45 7.43
N ILE A 637 -15.29 -19.27 7.84
CA ILE A 637 -14.48 -18.22 8.45
C ILE A 637 -15.04 -17.91 9.83
N TRP A 638 -14.18 -17.77 10.84
CA TRP A 638 -14.52 -17.20 12.13
C TRP A 638 -13.85 -15.83 12.30
N SER A 639 -14.55 -14.94 12.99
CA SER A 639 -14.02 -13.65 13.47
C SER A 639 -14.43 -13.47 14.92
N GLN A 640 -13.55 -12.94 15.74
CA GLN A 640 -13.75 -12.76 17.18
C GLN A 640 -13.47 -11.31 17.59
N ILE A 641 -14.33 -10.76 18.43
CA ILE A 641 -14.15 -9.45 19.06
C ILE A 641 -14.16 -9.59 20.59
N VAL A 642 -13.19 -8.96 21.25
CA VAL A 642 -13.07 -8.91 22.72
C VAL A 642 -13.21 -7.46 23.17
N TYR A 643 -14.15 -7.19 24.08
CA TYR A 643 -14.47 -5.83 24.51
C TYR A 643 -14.97 -5.79 25.96
N PRO A 644 -14.93 -4.62 26.64
CA PRO A 644 -15.40 -4.51 28.02
C PRO A 644 -16.91 -4.79 28.14
N GLU A 645 -17.33 -5.41 29.25
CA GLU A 645 -18.73 -5.64 29.55
C GLU A 645 -19.58 -4.35 29.42
N ASN A 646 -20.86 -4.51 29.05
CA ASN A 646 -21.83 -3.43 28.84
C ASN A 646 -21.63 -2.52 27.61
N ARG A 647 -20.60 -2.74 26.76
CA ARG A 647 -20.48 -2.01 25.48
C ARG A 647 -21.38 -2.51 24.37
N GLY A 648 -21.77 -3.80 24.40
CA GLY A 648 -22.72 -4.37 23.43
C GLY A 648 -22.21 -4.52 21.98
N LEU A 649 -20.89 -4.47 21.75
CA LEU A 649 -20.32 -4.54 20.39
C LEU A 649 -20.63 -5.86 19.67
N TYR A 650 -20.59 -5.86 18.34
CA TYR A 650 -20.79 -7.04 17.49
C TYR A 650 -19.94 -6.96 16.22
N ILE A 651 -19.95 -8.03 15.42
CA ILE A 651 -19.18 -8.13 14.19
C ILE A 651 -20.12 -7.93 13.00
N VAL A 652 -19.74 -7.07 12.07
CA VAL A 652 -20.47 -6.79 10.83
C VAL A 652 -19.77 -7.49 9.67
N LEU A 653 -20.54 -8.23 8.87
CA LEU A 653 -20.10 -8.78 7.58
C LEU A 653 -20.67 -7.90 6.46
N GLU A 654 -19.78 -7.24 5.74
CA GLU A 654 -20.08 -6.46 4.55
C GLU A 654 -19.70 -7.25 3.30
N HIS A 655 -20.49 -7.10 2.24
CA HIS A 655 -20.20 -7.75 0.96
C HIS A 655 -20.52 -6.81 -0.20
N TYR A 656 -19.79 -6.99 -1.30
CA TYR A 656 -19.96 -6.25 -2.54
C TYR A 656 -19.78 -7.20 -3.73
N GLY A 657 -20.61 -7.04 -4.76
CA GLY A 657 -20.60 -7.90 -5.95
C GLY A 657 -21.95 -8.56 -6.23
N MET A 658 -21.92 -9.66 -7.00
CA MET A 658 -23.12 -10.35 -7.46
C MET A 658 -23.76 -11.21 -6.37
N ARG A 659 -25.08 -11.36 -6.38
CA ARG A 659 -25.80 -12.28 -5.48
C ARG A 659 -25.75 -13.73 -5.98
N ILE A 660 -24.56 -14.34 -5.98
CA ILE A 660 -24.30 -15.70 -6.51
C ILE A 660 -23.87 -16.71 -5.44
N LEU A 661 -23.66 -16.23 -4.22
CA LEU A 661 -23.18 -17.03 -3.09
C LEU A 661 -24.14 -16.90 -1.92
N THR A 662 -24.35 -17.99 -1.21
CA THR A 662 -25.14 -18.01 0.02
C THR A 662 -24.20 -18.15 1.21
N TRP A 663 -24.59 -17.60 2.37
CA TRP A 663 -23.87 -17.84 3.61
C TRP A 663 -24.82 -17.95 4.80
N THR A 664 -24.38 -18.68 5.81
CA THR A 664 -25.04 -18.78 7.11
C THR A 664 -24.09 -18.28 8.20
N GLN A 665 -24.66 -17.80 9.30
CA GLN A 665 -23.93 -17.24 10.44
C GLN A 665 -24.35 -17.91 11.73
N ASN A 666 -23.38 -18.26 12.57
CA ASN A 666 -23.58 -18.69 13.94
C ASN A 666 -22.76 -17.79 14.87
N ILE A 667 -23.32 -17.44 16.03
CA ILE A 667 -22.66 -16.54 16.99
C ILE A 667 -22.46 -17.31 18.29
N GLU A 668 -21.21 -17.37 18.74
CA GLU A 668 -20.84 -17.83 20.06
C GLU A 668 -20.50 -16.61 20.92
N TYR A 669 -20.97 -16.62 22.16
CA TYR A 669 -20.83 -15.50 23.08
C TYR A 669 -20.44 -15.98 24.47
N GLU A 670 -19.40 -15.37 25.02
CA GLU A 670 -18.87 -15.68 26.35
C GLU A 670 -18.60 -14.37 27.11
N ILE A 671 -18.79 -14.41 28.43
CA ILE A 671 -18.46 -13.30 29.34
C ILE A 671 -17.54 -13.85 30.42
N ALA A 672 -16.36 -13.24 30.59
CA ALA A 672 -15.38 -13.62 31.59
C ALA A 672 -14.59 -12.40 32.08
N SER A 673 -14.43 -12.29 33.41
CA SER A 673 -13.55 -11.30 34.05
C SER A 673 -13.76 -9.84 33.63
N GLY A 674 -15.00 -9.40 33.39
CA GLY A 674 -15.30 -8.02 32.98
C GLY A 674 -15.22 -7.78 31.47
N PHE A 675 -14.98 -8.82 30.69
CA PHE A 675 -14.88 -8.77 29.24
C PHE A 675 -15.89 -9.70 28.56
N CYS A 676 -16.36 -9.25 27.41
CA CYS A 676 -17.22 -9.97 26.50
C CYS A 676 -16.42 -10.45 25.28
N THR A 677 -16.54 -11.72 24.95
CA THR A 677 -15.98 -12.32 23.73
C THR A 677 -17.12 -12.77 22.83
N LYS A 678 -17.19 -12.24 21.60
CA LYS A 678 -18.15 -12.68 20.57
C LYS A 678 -17.38 -13.26 19.39
N THR A 679 -17.70 -14.51 19.03
CA THR A 679 -17.17 -15.19 17.85
C THR A 679 -18.27 -15.37 16.83
N LEU A 680 -18.12 -14.77 15.65
CA LEU A 680 -18.99 -14.94 14.49
C LEU A 680 -18.40 -15.99 13.55
N ILE A 681 -19.09 -17.10 13.37
CA ILE A 681 -18.73 -18.17 12.43
C ILE A 681 -19.61 -18.02 11.19
N THR A 682 -19.01 -17.71 10.06
CA THR A 682 -19.69 -17.56 8.76
C THR A 682 -19.30 -18.70 7.83
N ARG A 683 -20.29 -19.41 7.27
CA ARG A 683 -20.09 -20.46 6.28
C ARG A 683 -20.66 -20.04 4.94
N PHE A 684 -19.79 -19.89 3.94
CA PHE A 684 -20.11 -19.56 2.56
C PHE A 684 -20.25 -20.84 1.71
N PHE A 685 -21.25 -20.90 0.83
CA PHE A 685 -21.49 -22.04 -0.05
C PHE A 685 -22.37 -21.69 -1.26
N GLN A 686 -22.30 -22.50 -2.33
CA GLN A 686 -23.16 -22.42 -3.51
C GLN A 686 -23.90 -23.74 -3.75
N THR A 687 -25.21 -23.66 -4.02
CA THR A 687 -26.08 -24.83 -4.26
C THR A 687 -26.69 -24.90 -5.66
N THR A 688 -26.33 -23.98 -6.56
CA THR A 688 -26.86 -23.94 -7.94
C THR A 688 -26.70 -25.29 -8.63
N ASN A 689 -27.81 -25.86 -9.12
CA ASN A 689 -27.78 -27.09 -9.88
C ASN A 689 -27.66 -26.82 -11.38
N TYR A 690 -26.52 -27.19 -11.97
CA TYR A 690 -26.26 -27.10 -13.41
C TYR A 690 -26.64 -28.36 -14.20
N GLU A 691 -27.18 -29.40 -13.55
CA GLU A 691 -27.59 -30.64 -14.22
C GLU A 691 -28.87 -30.46 -15.05
N LEU A 692 -28.87 -31.00 -16.28
CA LEU A 692 -30.05 -31.10 -17.15
C LEU A 692 -30.79 -29.78 -17.41
N VAL A 693 -30.10 -28.64 -17.25
CA VAL A 693 -30.68 -27.32 -17.52
C VAL A 693 -30.66 -27.03 -19.03
N ASP A 694 -31.74 -26.43 -19.54
CA ASP A 694 -31.90 -26.13 -20.97
C ASP A 694 -30.78 -25.25 -21.53
N ASN A 695 -30.25 -24.33 -20.71
CA ASN A 695 -29.17 -23.42 -21.09
C ASN A 695 -28.10 -23.32 -19.99
N TYR A 696 -27.18 -24.28 -20.00
CA TYR A 696 -26.04 -24.34 -19.08
C TYR A 696 -25.21 -23.05 -19.04
N TYR A 697 -24.90 -22.49 -20.22
CA TYR A 697 -24.04 -21.30 -20.31
C TYR A 697 -24.70 -20.05 -19.74
N GLN A 698 -26.01 -19.88 -19.93
CA GLN A 698 -26.74 -18.78 -19.31
C GLN A 698 -26.76 -18.92 -17.79
N LEU A 699 -27.05 -20.13 -17.27
CA LEU A 699 -27.06 -20.37 -15.83
C LEU A 699 -25.67 -20.15 -15.21
N GLN A 700 -24.61 -20.60 -15.89
CA GLN A 700 -23.23 -20.35 -15.48
C GLN A 700 -22.95 -18.84 -15.41
N LYS A 701 -23.31 -18.08 -16.44
CA LYS A 701 -23.13 -16.63 -16.47
C LYS A 701 -23.87 -15.91 -15.34
N GLU A 702 -25.02 -16.42 -14.92
CA GLU A 702 -25.81 -15.86 -13.82
C GLU A 702 -25.26 -16.21 -12.42
N ASN A 703 -24.52 -17.31 -12.29
CA ASN A 703 -24.10 -17.88 -11.00
C ASN A 703 -22.58 -17.94 -10.80
N THR A 704 -21.80 -17.37 -11.71
CA THR A 704 -20.34 -17.29 -11.60
C THR A 704 -19.88 -15.85 -11.60
N GLY A 705 -18.80 -15.57 -10.87
CA GLY A 705 -18.28 -14.22 -10.71
C GLY A 705 -17.54 -14.01 -9.40
N LEU A 706 -17.22 -12.75 -9.13
CA LEU A 706 -16.46 -12.34 -7.96
C LEU A 706 -17.34 -11.65 -6.93
N LEU A 707 -17.07 -11.97 -5.68
CA LEU A 707 -17.60 -11.30 -4.50
C LEU A 707 -16.46 -10.82 -3.62
N VAL A 708 -16.62 -9.65 -3.01
CA VAL A 708 -15.69 -9.09 -2.03
C VAL A 708 -16.39 -9.04 -0.69
N PHE A 709 -15.73 -9.51 0.36
CA PHE A 709 -16.24 -9.55 1.73
C PHE A 709 -15.31 -8.81 2.68
N GLN A 710 -15.89 -8.25 3.73
CA GLN A 710 -15.16 -7.59 4.80
C GLN A 710 -15.82 -7.87 6.13
N PHE A 711 -15.01 -8.25 7.12
CA PHE A 711 -15.45 -8.25 8.52
C PHE A 711 -14.95 -6.99 9.21
N ARG A 712 -15.79 -6.39 10.04
CA ARG A 712 -15.38 -5.27 10.89
C ARG A 712 -16.13 -5.24 12.22
N PRO A 713 -15.57 -4.60 13.24
CA PRO A 713 -16.31 -4.23 14.44
C PRO A 713 -17.50 -3.31 14.14
N SER A 714 -18.54 -3.38 14.98
CA SER A 714 -19.70 -2.49 14.93
C SER A 714 -19.35 -1.04 15.27
N GLU A 715 -18.36 -0.84 16.15
CA GLU A 715 -17.82 0.45 16.55
C GLU A 715 -16.29 0.39 16.58
N PHE A 716 -15.64 1.51 16.24
CA PHE A 716 -14.19 1.66 16.25
C PHE A 716 -13.83 3.16 16.34
N SER A 717 -12.55 3.45 16.58
CA SER A 717 -12.01 4.80 16.66
C SER A 717 -10.69 4.93 15.88
N ARG A 718 -10.13 6.14 15.86
CA ARG A 718 -8.84 6.44 15.20
C ARG A 718 -7.68 5.60 15.71
N MET A 719 -7.74 5.22 16.99
CA MET A 719 -6.72 4.47 17.72
C MET A 719 -6.84 2.95 17.57
N CYS A 720 -7.91 2.46 16.94
CA CYS A 720 -8.07 1.02 16.78
C CYS A 720 -7.03 0.43 15.80
N PRO A 721 -6.30 -0.63 16.20
CA PRO A 721 -5.45 -1.39 15.30
C PRO A 721 -6.39 -2.14 14.35
N THR A 722 -6.69 -1.52 13.22
CA THR A 722 -7.77 -1.99 12.36
C THR A 722 -7.31 -3.24 11.61
N ALA A 723 -7.84 -4.40 12.00
CA ALA A 723 -7.95 -5.54 11.11
C ALA A 723 -9.32 -5.44 10.43
N LYS A 724 -9.41 -4.73 9.31
CA LYS A 724 -10.54 -4.87 8.36
C LYS A 724 -10.09 -5.93 7.35
N PRO A 725 -10.20 -7.24 7.64
CA PRO A 725 -9.84 -8.24 6.66
C PRO A 725 -10.80 -8.14 5.49
N VAL A 726 -10.29 -7.69 4.35
CA VAL A 726 -10.99 -7.70 3.07
C VAL A 726 -10.47 -8.89 2.28
N PHE A 727 -11.37 -9.69 1.73
CA PHE A 727 -11.01 -10.84 0.92
C PHE A 727 -12.05 -11.09 -0.18
N GLU A 728 -11.61 -11.78 -1.21
CA GLU A 728 -12.37 -12.08 -2.42
C GLU A 728 -12.75 -13.56 -2.44
N ILE A 729 -13.97 -13.85 -2.87
CA ILE A 729 -14.41 -15.21 -3.24
C ILE A 729 -14.79 -15.20 -4.71
N ASP A 730 -14.03 -15.93 -5.52
CA ASP A 730 -14.38 -16.21 -6.91
C ASP A 730 -15.18 -17.51 -6.99
N VAL A 731 -16.42 -17.38 -7.47
CA VAL A 731 -17.39 -18.47 -7.54
C VAL A 731 -17.51 -18.95 -8.99
N GLY A 732 -17.30 -20.25 -9.20
CA GLY A 732 -17.44 -20.89 -10.51
C GLY A 732 -16.37 -21.92 -10.79
N CYS A 733 -16.10 -22.19 -12.07
CA CYS A 733 -15.03 -23.12 -12.44
C CYS A 733 -13.65 -22.47 -12.27
N ASP A 734 -12.72 -23.18 -11.65
CA ASP A 734 -11.35 -22.70 -11.56
C ASP A 734 -10.71 -22.68 -12.95
N SER A 735 -10.19 -21.53 -13.39
CA SER A 735 -9.47 -21.45 -14.66
C SER A 735 -8.18 -22.26 -14.65
N SER A 736 -7.65 -22.59 -13.46
CA SER A 736 -6.52 -23.51 -13.33
C SER A 736 -6.93 -24.97 -13.65
N LYS A 737 -8.20 -25.33 -13.41
CA LYS A 737 -8.76 -26.66 -13.64
C LYS A 737 -9.31 -26.77 -15.07
N HIS A 738 -8.65 -27.56 -15.91
CA HIS A 738 -9.07 -27.78 -17.30
C HIS A 738 -8.80 -29.23 -17.73
N ILE A 739 -9.61 -29.74 -18.66
CA ILE A 739 -9.36 -31.03 -19.33
C ILE A 739 -8.58 -30.73 -20.60
N MET A 740 -7.34 -31.23 -20.68
CA MET A 740 -6.50 -31.10 -21.87
C MET A 740 -6.53 -32.39 -22.69
N VAL A 741 -7.08 -32.34 -23.90
CA VAL A 741 -7.06 -33.47 -24.83
C VAL A 741 -5.74 -33.47 -25.59
N GLN A 742 -4.90 -34.48 -25.34
CA GLN A 742 -3.60 -34.64 -25.99
C GLN A 742 -3.72 -35.37 -27.35
N GLY A 743 -2.69 -35.28 -28.19
CA GLY A 743 -2.63 -36.00 -29.48
C GLY A 743 -3.00 -35.17 -30.72
N PHE A 744 -3.34 -33.89 -30.56
CA PHE A 744 -3.64 -32.99 -31.67
C PHE A 744 -2.52 -31.96 -31.89
N ASN A 745 -2.20 -31.69 -33.15
CA ASN A 745 -1.26 -30.63 -33.51
C ASN A 745 -1.91 -29.26 -33.23
N ARG A 746 -1.18 -28.35 -32.58
CA ARG A 746 -1.65 -26.99 -32.22
C ARG A 746 -1.87 -26.07 -33.43
N SER A 747 -1.59 -26.55 -34.65
CA SER A 747 -1.79 -25.83 -35.90
C SER A 747 -3.28 -25.83 -36.33
N GLY A 748 -4.10 -25.04 -35.65
CA GLY A 748 -5.47 -24.71 -36.05
C GLY A 748 -6.57 -25.42 -35.25
N CYS A 749 -7.62 -24.67 -34.90
CA CYS A 749 -8.87 -25.22 -34.36
C CYS A 749 -9.69 -25.86 -35.49
N GLN A 750 -9.37 -27.09 -35.87
CA GLN A 750 -10.28 -27.89 -36.67
C GLN A 750 -11.42 -28.38 -35.77
N ARG A 751 -12.67 -28.18 -36.19
CA ARG A 751 -13.81 -28.86 -35.55
C ARG A 751 -13.59 -30.36 -35.75
N ARG A 752 -13.53 -31.10 -34.64
CA ARG A 752 -13.35 -32.56 -34.66
C ARG A 752 -14.44 -33.15 -33.78
N ASP A 753 -15.12 -34.16 -34.32
CA ASP A 753 -15.99 -35.00 -33.52
C ASP A 753 -15.08 -36.03 -32.82
N PHE A 754 -15.15 -36.12 -31.50
CA PHE A 754 -14.42 -37.14 -30.75
C PHE A 754 -15.24 -37.65 -29.59
N SER A 755 -15.06 -38.93 -29.26
CA SER A 755 -15.55 -39.49 -28.00
C SER A 755 -14.43 -39.45 -26.97
N TYR A 756 -14.79 -39.17 -25.73
CA TYR A 756 -13.90 -39.35 -24.59
C TYR A 756 -14.61 -40.12 -23.49
N VAL A 757 -13.83 -40.90 -22.75
CA VAL A 757 -14.28 -41.72 -21.64
C VAL A 757 -13.80 -41.04 -20.38
N ILE A 758 -14.73 -40.60 -19.53
CA ILE A 758 -14.40 -40.20 -18.17
C ILE A 758 -14.50 -41.45 -17.31
N ASP A 759 -13.40 -41.80 -16.65
CA ASP A 759 -13.40 -42.89 -15.68
C ASP A 759 -14.44 -42.62 -14.59
N LYS A 760 -15.23 -43.62 -14.22
CA LYS A 760 -16.26 -43.51 -13.19
C LYS A 760 -15.70 -43.05 -11.84
N GLU A 761 -14.44 -43.32 -11.55
CA GLU A 761 -13.77 -42.86 -10.31
C GLU A 761 -13.60 -41.33 -10.26
N LEU A 762 -13.61 -40.66 -11.42
CA LEU A 762 -13.50 -39.20 -11.53
C LEU A 762 -14.88 -38.50 -11.52
N LEU A 763 -15.97 -39.26 -11.53
CA LEU A 763 -17.34 -38.73 -11.56
C LEU A 763 -17.88 -38.56 -10.14
N ARG A 764 -18.58 -37.44 -9.88
CA ARG A 764 -19.15 -37.14 -8.57
C ARG A 764 -20.20 -38.17 -8.12
N GLU A 765 -20.98 -38.68 -9.06
CA GLU A 765 -21.92 -39.76 -8.80
C GLU A 765 -21.21 -41.09 -9.08
N SER A 766 -21.32 -42.03 -8.14
CA SER A 766 -20.81 -43.39 -8.30
C SER A 766 -21.65 -44.13 -9.35
N LEU A 767 -21.37 -43.86 -10.61
CA LEU A 767 -21.95 -44.57 -11.73
C LEU A 767 -21.33 -45.97 -11.82
N SER A 768 -22.13 -46.97 -12.24
CA SER A 768 -21.63 -48.34 -12.45
C SER A 768 -20.56 -48.40 -13.54
N ASP A 769 -20.68 -47.52 -14.53
CA ASP A 769 -19.93 -47.52 -15.78
C ASP A 769 -19.27 -46.17 -16.05
N ASN A 770 -18.19 -46.20 -16.83
CA ASN A 770 -17.52 -44.99 -17.30
C ASN A 770 -18.46 -44.15 -18.17
N LEU A 771 -18.37 -42.82 -18.05
CA LEU A 771 -19.19 -41.93 -18.86
C LEU A 771 -18.53 -41.74 -20.22
N VAL A 772 -19.16 -42.25 -21.28
CA VAL A 772 -18.76 -41.99 -22.65
C VAL A 772 -19.51 -40.76 -23.17
N ARG A 773 -18.78 -39.70 -23.52
CA ARG A 773 -19.35 -38.47 -24.12
C ARG A 773 -18.82 -38.34 -25.55
N ASN A 774 -19.74 -38.14 -26.49
CA ASN A 774 -19.41 -37.72 -27.86
C ASN A 774 -19.50 -36.19 -27.90
N LEU A 775 -18.42 -35.53 -28.35
CA LEU A 775 -18.31 -34.08 -28.54
C LEU A 775 -18.33 -33.72 -30.01
#